data_AF-M2XYG7-F1
#
_entry.id   AF-M2XYG7-F1
#
_cell.length_a   1.000
_cell.length_b   1.000
_cell.length_c   1.000
_cell.angle_alpha   90.00
_cell.angle_beta   90.00
_cell.angle_gamma   90.00
#
_symmetry.space_group_name_H-M   'P 1'
#
loop_
_entity.id
_entity.type
_entity.pdbx_description
1 polymer ?
#
loop_
_entity_poly.entity_id
_entity_poly.type
_entity_poly.pdbx_seq_one_letter_code
_entity_poly.pdbx_strand_id
1 'polypeptide(L)'
;MTTRKTSGLVSINTQLYKTTPIQSILQAEQQDRFLQPTELNQLLSYMKSGVLRLEIAETLSKNSTNIVNAASNRIFVGGSPLSYLEKPEESIDITTINTKNTKFVFSNIFKNLFSNEDSIPAGFKPISIVKYGSNKMRKSLRDLDWFLRYLSYAIVIGDPNILAVNIKGLREIIENACSTAATIVALRTMKRTCIKLFSSNPEAESIINQYFNVIIQEFEAPSLSDRIRKRDSADLQGLRLPQTYFLSSSTQFKYVMKPNLSAEEKNAIVRAAYRQVFERDIVKAYSLSLSKMESRVKIGQISMKEFIRALGKSSLYRKEFFDPFVNSRAVELAFRHLLGRGISSLEEFQKYFAIVSQEGLGGMVDSLINSKEYSDYFGEETVPYLRSLGEEAQECRNWGVQIKLFNYSARFQKKPQFITLFKDYETPLPDQHPYGNSNDPLGIQFGAIFSKKTSTAFVNKDVRRILIYKGAAIENQLSRPLKLNGYKELNSYNLQIIKHSDNSIESVIRACYLRVFGRDPYTEEKLNLQPIENQFRDKSISIKELIRALSKSDLFRKLYWTPLYICKSIEYIHIRLLGRPTYGRKEINNYFNLASQGGFYKLIDAIIDSEEYNQVFGDNIIPYERYLTPYNLSLGTLRVHSIKEKFKKSHSTIDKNFVELGTVKEIRSKNNITMKLKQGVSKRREQTVIFARHSNNNQSSLEQLIKAAYRQVFERDIDPYSIGREFYLLENLFYTGSLTVKEFVQHLGQSELYRKEFFEPYPNTKVIELGTKHFLGRAPKDQGEIRFYNQILASQGLKFFVDNLINSQEYIEVFGDNIVPYRRFPTLPAGTFPNTEILYNNLTKQKFFMVMPSYKNRKLLSV
;
A
#
# COMPACT_ATOMS: atom_id res chain seq x y z
N MET A 1 1.84 28.22 3.44
CA MET A 1 1.89 26.74 3.53
C MET A 1 1.43 26.33 4.93
N THR A 2 0.40 25.48 5.05
CA THR A 2 0.01 24.92 6.36
C THR A 2 0.91 23.73 6.67
N THR A 3 1.59 23.72 7.81
CA THR A 3 2.42 22.59 8.26
C THR A 3 1.51 21.47 8.74
N ARG A 4 1.47 20.34 8.00
CA ARG A 4 0.48 19.28 8.21
C ARG A 4 0.99 18.12 9.08
N LYS A 5 2.29 17.83 9.03
CA LYS A 5 2.93 16.78 9.84
C LYS A 5 4.24 17.25 10.45
N THR A 6 4.66 16.54 11.50
CA THR A 6 5.93 16.77 12.19
C THR A 6 6.56 15.46 12.63
N SER A 7 7.88 15.50 12.76
CA SER A 7 8.68 14.46 13.39
C SER A 7 8.41 14.28 14.90
N GLY A 8 7.50 15.08 15.47
CA GLY A 8 7.34 15.30 16.90
C GLY A 8 8.32 16.35 17.43
N LEU A 9 7.91 17.04 18.51
CA LEU A 9 8.78 17.92 19.28
C LEU A 9 9.70 17.05 20.15
N VAL A 10 10.99 17.35 20.12
CA VAL A 10 11.98 16.73 20.99
C VAL A 10 12.50 17.80 21.93
N SER A 11 12.43 17.56 23.24
CA SER A 11 13.01 18.45 24.24
C SER A 11 14.52 18.43 24.10
N ILE A 12 15.11 19.59 23.83
CA ILE A 12 16.56 19.77 23.80
C ILE A 12 16.91 20.94 24.68
N ASN A 13 17.88 20.71 25.56
CA ASN A 13 18.50 21.78 26.33
C ASN A 13 19.75 22.20 25.58
N THR A 14 19.77 23.45 25.12
CA THR A 14 20.96 24.03 24.48
C THR A 14 22.03 24.26 25.54
N GLN A 15 23.26 23.84 25.26
CA GLN A 15 24.39 24.14 26.13
C GLN A 15 24.73 25.63 26.05
N LEU A 16 24.63 26.30 27.19
CA LEU A 16 24.84 27.73 27.31
C LEU A 16 26.30 28.07 27.62
N TYR A 17 26.94 27.27 28.48
CA TYR A 17 28.31 27.46 28.93
C TYR A 17 28.92 26.13 29.39
N LYS A 18 30.21 26.15 29.70
CA LYS A 18 30.97 25.00 30.20
C LYS A 18 31.31 25.23 31.66
N THR A 19 31.39 24.14 32.42
CA THR A 19 31.88 24.16 33.79
C THR A 19 33.05 23.20 33.90
N THR A 20 34.01 23.52 34.73
CA THR A 20 35.18 22.65 34.94
C THR A 20 34.81 21.21 35.35
N PRO A 21 33.84 20.97 36.28
CA PRO A 21 33.48 19.59 36.61
C PRO A 21 32.79 18.88 35.46
N ILE A 22 31.83 19.53 34.81
CA ILE A 22 31.09 18.91 33.68
C ILE A 22 32.05 18.61 32.54
N GLN A 23 33.01 19.49 32.25
CA GLN A 23 34.00 19.25 31.20
C GLN A 23 34.82 17.99 31.51
N SER A 24 35.39 17.84 32.71
CA SER A 24 36.17 16.64 33.07
C SER A 24 35.35 15.35 32.98
N ILE A 25 34.08 15.39 33.40
CA ILE A 25 33.17 14.24 33.35
C ILE A 25 32.79 13.90 31.91
N LEU A 26 32.43 14.90 31.10
CA LEU A 26 32.11 14.72 29.69
C LEU A 26 33.30 14.15 28.92
N GLN A 27 34.53 14.51 29.29
CA GLN A 27 35.72 13.95 28.65
C GLN A 27 35.85 12.45 28.89
N ALA A 28 35.57 11.95 30.09
CA ALA A 28 35.56 10.51 30.36
C ALA A 28 34.37 9.81 29.68
N GLU A 29 33.20 10.43 29.74
CA GLU A 29 31.94 9.91 29.18
C GLU A 29 32.00 9.73 27.67
N GLN A 30 32.48 10.72 26.91
CA GLN A 30 32.64 10.62 25.45
C GLN A 30 33.58 9.48 24.99
N GLN A 31 34.42 8.97 25.89
CA GLN A 31 35.38 7.91 25.60
C GLN A 31 34.94 6.53 26.15
N ASP A 32 33.77 6.43 26.78
CA ASP A 32 33.29 5.26 27.54
C ASP A 32 34.31 4.74 28.58
N ARG A 33 35.08 5.66 29.16
CA ARG A 33 36.07 5.39 30.20
C ARG A 33 35.51 5.74 31.57
N PHE A 34 36.06 5.07 32.59
CA PHE A 34 35.97 5.61 33.95
C PHE A 34 36.97 6.75 34.11
N LEU A 35 36.61 7.70 34.98
CA LEU A 35 37.45 8.85 35.32
C LEU A 35 38.85 8.39 35.74
N GLN A 36 39.85 8.99 35.11
CA GLN A 36 41.25 8.70 35.45
C GLN A 36 41.66 9.41 36.74
N PRO A 37 42.70 8.94 37.45
CA PRO A 37 43.21 9.60 38.65
C PRO A 37 43.55 11.09 38.43
N THR A 38 44.04 11.45 37.24
CA THR A 38 44.34 12.84 36.86
C THR A 38 43.08 13.72 36.77
N GLU A 39 42.02 13.22 36.14
CA GLU A 39 40.73 13.89 36.02
C GLU A 39 40.03 14.01 37.39
N LEU A 40 40.15 12.98 38.25
CA LEU A 40 39.69 13.02 39.64
C LEU A 40 40.45 14.06 40.46
N ASN A 41 41.77 14.15 40.31
CA ASN A 41 42.58 15.17 40.98
C ASN A 41 42.19 16.59 40.54
N GLN A 42 41.86 16.77 39.25
CA GLN A 42 41.35 18.04 38.75
C GLN A 42 40.02 18.41 39.41
N LEU A 43 39.07 17.48 39.50
CA LEU A 43 37.81 17.69 40.22
C LEU A 43 38.02 18.02 41.70
N LEU A 44 38.92 17.29 42.35
CA LEU A 44 39.27 17.49 43.76
C LEU A 44 39.87 18.89 43.97
N SER A 45 40.76 19.33 43.09
CA SER A 45 41.34 20.67 43.13
C SER A 45 40.28 21.77 42.98
N TYR A 46 39.32 21.58 42.07
CA TYR A 46 38.21 22.51 41.88
C TYR A 46 37.35 22.59 43.14
N MET A 47 36.94 21.45 43.71
CA MET A 47 36.09 21.40 44.91
C MET A 47 36.78 21.99 46.14
N LYS A 48 38.10 21.78 46.31
CA LYS A 48 38.89 22.44 47.37
C LYS A 48 38.86 23.95 47.28
N SER A 49 38.92 24.51 46.06
CA SER A 49 38.85 25.96 45.83
C SER A 49 37.42 26.54 45.90
N GLY A 50 36.40 25.73 46.16
CA GLY A 50 35.00 26.13 46.09
C GLY A 50 34.60 27.19 47.12
N VAL A 51 35.05 27.05 48.37
CA VAL A 51 34.73 28.00 49.45
C VAL A 51 35.23 29.40 49.11
N LEU A 52 36.50 29.50 48.69
CA LEU A 52 37.12 30.75 48.30
C LEU A 52 36.39 31.43 47.11
N ARG A 53 35.93 30.65 46.13
CA ARG A 53 35.13 31.19 44.99
C ARG A 53 33.78 31.74 45.44
N LEU A 54 33.13 31.07 46.40
CA LEU A 54 31.85 31.53 46.95
C LEU A 54 32.03 32.82 47.77
N GLU A 55 33.09 32.90 48.58
CA GLU A 55 33.43 34.11 49.34
C GLU A 55 33.67 35.31 48.40
N ILE A 56 34.39 35.10 47.30
CA ILE A 56 34.59 36.11 46.25
C ILE A 56 33.24 36.54 45.65
N ALA A 57 32.40 35.60 45.26
CA ALA A 57 31.11 35.92 44.65
C ALA A 57 30.18 36.67 45.62
N GLU A 58 30.18 36.30 46.91
CA GLU A 58 29.38 36.95 47.96
C GLU A 58 29.86 38.37 48.24
N THR A 59 31.16 38.59 48.32
CA THR A 59 31.74 39.92 48.57
C THR A 59 31.56 40.85 47.37
N LEU A 60 31.65 40.33 46.13
CA LEU A 60 31.32 41.07 44.91
C LEU A 60 29.83 41.42 44.84
N SER A 61 28.93 40.49 45.21
CA SER A 61 27.49 40.75 45.18
C SER A 61 27.06 41.77 46.23
N LYS A 62 27.60 41.69 47.45
CA LYS A 62 27.41 42.68 48.54
C LYS A 62 27.85 44.10 48.14
N ASN A 63 28.94 44.22 47.40
CA ASN A 63 29.52 45.51 46.98
C ASN A 63 29.15 45.93 45.55
N SER A 64 28.20 45.24 44.90
CA SER A 64 27.86 45.45 43.48
C SER A 64 27.50 46.91 43.15
N THR A 65 26.69 47.55 43.98
CA THR A 65 26.30 48.96 43.81
C THR A 65 27.50 49.89 43.86
N ASN A 66 28.47 49.63 44.74
CA ASN A 66 29.67 50.45 44.88
C ASN A 66 30.59 50.30 43.66
N ILE A 67 30.73 49.06 43.15
CA ILE A 67 31.54 48.75 41.96
C ILE A 67 30.95 49.42 40.72
N VAL A 68 29.64 49.27 40.49
CA VAL A 68 28.95 49.88 39.34
C VAL A 68 28.94 51.42 39.46
N ASN A 69 28.77 51.97 40.67
CA ASN A 69 28.81 53.42 40.89
C ASN A 69 30.20 54.00 40.60
N ALA A 70 31.28 53.35 41.06
CA ALA A 70 32.64 53.78 40.79
C ALA A 70 32.97 53.77 39.29
N ALA A 71 32.52 52.76 38.55
CA ALA A 71 32.73 52.66 37.12
C ALA A 71 31.89 53.68 36.34
N SER A 72 30.61 53.83 36.69
CA SER A 72 29.70 54.76 36.01
C SER A 72 30.10 56.23 36.20
N ASN A 73 30.55 56.63 37.39
CA ASN A 73 31.05 57.99 37.64
C ASN A 73 32.33 58.31 36.85
N ARG A 74 33.10 57.30 36.41
CA ARG A 74 34.28 57.51 35.57
C ARG A 74 33.92 57.86 34.13
N ILE A 75 32.80 57.35 33.63
CA ILE A 75 32.41 57.45 32.21
C ILE A 75 31.28 58.46 31.96
N PHE A 76 30.45 58.75 32.96
CA PHE A 76 29.31 59.66 32.87
C PHE A 76 29.52 60.94 33.68
N VAL A 77 29.06 62.07 33.14
CA VAL A 77 29.15 63.39 33.77
C VAL A 77 27.80 64.13 33.69
N GLY A 78 27.49 64.97 34.69
CA GLY A 78 26.32 65.85 34.69
C GLY A 78 25.06 65.30 35.37
N GLY A 79 25.22 64.53 36.45
CA GLY A 79 24.13 63.94 37.25
C GLY A 79 24.60 62.72 38.04
N SER A 80 23.71 62.13 38.87
CA SER A 80 23.97 60.86 39.56
C SER A 80 23.63 59.68 38.62
N PRO A 81 24.61 58.89 38.16
CA PRO A 81 24.34 57.74 37.29
C PRO A 81 23.45 56.69 37.97
N LEU A 82 23.66 56.47 39.27
CA LEU A 82 23.07 55.35 40.01
C LEU A 82 21.53 55.40 40.05
N SER A 83 20.89 56.55 39.87
CA SER A 83 19.43 56.67 39.84
C SER A 83 18.76 55.94 38.67
N TYR A 84 19.53 55.59 37.64
CA TYR A 84 19.06 54.84 36.48
C TYR A 84 19.34 53.33 36.56
N LEU A 85 19.89 52.84 37.68
CA LEU A 85 20.13 51.42 37.90
C LEU A 85 18.80 50.74 38.27
N GLU A 86 18.24 50.00 37.32
CA GLU A 86 17.12 49.09 37.58
C GLU A 86 17.70 47.80 38.15
N LYS A 87 17.54 47.59 39.47
CA LYS A 87 17.75 46.24 40.03
C LYS A 87 16.65 45.34 39.46
N PRO A 88 16.95 44.09 39.07
CA PRO A 88 15.93 43.20 38.54
C PRO A 88 14.81 43.06 39.56
N GLU A 89 13.58 43.38 39.18
CA GLU A 89 12.39 42.93 39.90
C GLU A 89 12.35 41.40 39.78
N GLU A 90 12.86 40.69 40.77
CA GLU A 90 12.61 39.27 40.90
C GLU A 90 11.13 39.11 41.22
N SER A 91 10.33 38.72 40.23
CA SER A 91 8.94 38.27 40.40
C SER A 91 8.90 36.88 41.08
N ILE A 92 9.61 36.74 42.20
CA ILE A 92 9.65 35.56 43.07
C ILE A 92 9.78 36.13 44.48
N ASP A 93 8.76 35.92 45.31
CA ASP A 93 8.76 36.26 46.74
C ASP A 93 9.88 35.49 47.46
N ILE A 94 11.08 36.07 47.49
CA ILE A 94 12.16 35.61 48.38
C ILE A 94 11.92 36.29 49.72
N THR A 95 11.13 35.62 50.56
CA THR A 95 11.04 35.92 52.00
C THR A 95 12.36 35.54 52.65
N THR A 96 13.40 36.35 52.48
CA THR A 96 14.55 36.47 53.38
C THR A 96 15.49 37.54 52.81
N ILE A 97 15.43 38.76 53.33
CA ILE A 97 16.62 39.58 53.63
C ILE A 97 16.24 40.60 54.70
N ASN A 98 16.92 40.48 55.83
CA ASN A 98 17.01 41.45 56.90
C ASN A 98 17.54 42.78 56.37
N THR A 99 16.70 43.81 56.35
CA THR A 99 17.12 45.20 56.18
C THR A 99 17.75 45.71 57.47
N LYS A 100 19.08 45.55 57.62
CA LYS A 100 19.86 46.46 58.48
C LYS A 100 20.31 47.65 57.64
N ASN A 101 19.70 48.80 57.95
CA ASN A 101 20.06 50.12 57.46
C ASN A 101 21.56 50.39 57.63
N THR A 102 22.31 50.44 56.53
CA THR A 102 23.62 51.10 56.50
C THR A 102 23.44 52.52 56.00
N LYS A 103 23.50 53.49 56.91
CA LYS A 103 23.63 54.92 56.59
C LYS A 103 24.92 55.12 55.79
N PHE A 104 24.81 55.59 54.55
CA PHE A 104 25.95 56.06 53.77
C PHE A 104 26.32 57.48 54.19
N VAL A 105 27.57 57.64 54.65
CA VAL A 105 28.16 58.93 55.01
C VAL A 105 28.68 59.61 53.73
N PHE A 106 28.16 60.80 53.46
CA PHE A 106 28.46 61.64 52.31
C PHE A 106 29.58 62.63 52.66
N SER A 107 30.83 62.18 52.75
CA SER A 107 31.98 63.10 52.80
C SER A 107 33.25 62.44 52.27
N ASN A 108 33.89 63.12 51.30
CA ASN A 108 35.24 62.88 50.73
C ASN A 108 35.40 62.33 49.30
N ILE A 109 34.40 62.36 48.42
CA ILE A 109 34.55 61.76 47.06
C ILE A 109 35.09 62.73 45.98
N PHE A 110 35.11 64.05 46.21
CA PHE A 110 35.51 65.00 45.15
C PHE A 110 37.02 65.16 44.89
N LYS A 111 37.91 64.58 45.71
CA LYS A 111 39.37 64.79 45.57
C LYS A 111 40.14 63.73 44.76
N ASN A 112 39.53 62.61 44.38
CA ASN A 112 40.23 61.50 43.69
C ASN A 112 39.84 61.29 42.21
N LEU A 113 39.16 62.24 41.57
CA LEU A 113 38.73 62.10 40.17
C LEU A 113 39.87 62.11 39.13
N PHE A 114 41.10 62.51 39.50
CA PHE A 114 42.21 62.67 38.56
C PHE A 114 43.55 62.11 39.10
N SER A 115 43.57 60.92 39.70
CA SER A 115 44.84 60.20 39.88
C SER A 115 45.33 59.61 38.54
N ASN A 116 46.47 60.12 38.07
CA ASN A 116 47.14 59.80 36.81
C ASN A 116 47.97 58.51 36.93
N GLU A 117 47.34 57.33 36.87
CA GLU A 117 48.12 56.07 36.87
C GLU A 117 47.72 55.06 35.80
N ASP A 118 46.81 55.40 34.87
CA ASP A 118 46.52 54.52 33.75
C ASP A 118 46.24 55.29 32.46
N SER A 119 46.89 54.85 31.37
CA SER A 119 46.74 55.41 30.04
C SER A 119 45.28 55.32 29.59
N ILE A 120 44.61 56.47 29.50
CA ILE A 120 43.28 56.59 28.93
C ILE A 120 43.36 56.13 27.47
N PRO A 121 42.48 55.22 27.01
CA PRO A 121 42.47 54.80 25.61
C PRO A 121 42.30 56.00 24.67
N ALA A 122 43.01 55.99 23.54
CA ALA A 122 42.89 57.05 22.53
C ALA A 122 41.42 57.21 22.09
N GLY A 123 40.90 58.44 22.14
CA GLY A 123 39.51 58.75 21.74
C GLY A 123 38.46 58.69 22.86
N PHE A 124 38.82 58.46 24.12
CA PHE A 124 37.87 58.54 25.23
C PHE A 124 37.32 59.96 25.42
N LYS A 125 35.99 60.09 25.47
CA LYS A 125 35.28 61.31 25.89
C LYS A 125 34.22 60.93 26.93
N PRO A 126 34.12 61.66 28.06
CA PRO A 126 33.07 61.43 29.02
C PRO A 126 31.68 61.71 28.42
N ILE A 127 30.71 60.85 28.73
CA ILE A 127 29.35 60.92 28.18
C ILE A 127 28.49 61.79 29.11
N SER A 128 27.84 62.82 28.58
CA SER A 128 26.93 63.63 29.39
C SER A 128 25.55 62.97 29.52
N ILE A 129 25.07 62.85 30.76
CA ILE A 129 23.80 62.14 31.07
C ILE A 129 22.62 62.77 30.32
N VAL A 130 22.58 64.10 30.26
CA VAL A 130 21.50 64.87 29.59
C VAL A 130 21.43 64.57 28.09
N LYS A 131 22.58 64.47 27.40
CA LYS A 131 22.60 64.18 25.94
C LYS A 131 22.37 62.70 25.64
N TYR A 132 22.70 61.82 26.58
CA TYR A 132 22.61 60.37 26.40
C TYR A 132 21.17 59.84 26.53
N GLY A 133 20.38 60.46 27.41
CA GLY A 133 18.98 60.12 27.64
C GLY A 133 18.79 58.90 28.56
N SER A 134 17.64 58.84 29.23
CA SER A 134 17.33 57.88 30.29
C SER A 134 17.39 56.41 29.82
N ASN A 135 16.84 56.10 28.63
CA ASN A 135 16.78 54.73 28.12
C ASN A 135 18.17 54.15 27.80
N LYS A 136 19.06 54.94 27.19
CA LYS A 136 20.44 54.50 26.91
C LYS A 136 21.26 54.40 28.20
N MET A 137 20.99 55.28 29.15
CA MET A 137 21.61 55.26 30.48
C MET A 137 21.27 53.96 31.23
N ARG A 138 19.98 53.59 31.30
CA ARG A 138 19.52 52.32 31.90
C ARG A 138 20.20 51.12 31.28
N LYS A 139 20.28 51.05 29.94
CA LYS A 139 20.99 49.97 29.23
C LYS A 139 22.46 49.91 29.65
N SER A 140 23.14 51.04 29.71
CA SER A 140 24.58 51.08 30.04
C SER A 140 24.85 50.61 31.47
N LEU A 141 24.02 51.01 32.44
CA LEU A 141 24.15 50.56 33.83
C LEU A 141 23.78 49.08 34.01
N ARG A 142 22.74 48.63 33.31
CA ARG A 142 22.37 47.21 33.25
C ARG A 142 23.50 46.37 32.67
N ASP A 143 24.16 46.84 31.61
CA ASP A 143 25.25 46.11 30.98
C ASP A 143 26.48 46.05 31.92
N LEU A 144 26.80 47.12 32.67
CA LEU A 144 27.82 47.09 33.74
C LEU A 144 27.47 46.08 34.84
N ASP A 145 26.22 46.03 35.27
CA ASP A 145 25.74 45.05 36.24
C ASP A 145 25.83 43.61 35.69
N TRP A 146 25.49 43.40 34.41
CA TRP A 146 25.64 42.11 33.73
C TRP A 146 27.09 41.64 33.65
N PHE A 147 28.04 42.52 33.37
CA PHE A 147 29.47 42.17 33.41
C PHE A 147 29.88 41.67 34.79
N LEU A 148 29.45 42.33 35.86
CA LEU A 148 29.77 41.92 37.23
C LEU A 148 29.08 40.59 37.60
N ARG A 149 27.83 40.41 37.19
CA ARG A 149 27.06 39.20 37.47
C ARG A 149 27.59 37.99 36.71
N TYR A 150 27.94 38.14 35.44
CA TYR A 150 28.56 37.04 34.69
C TYR A 150 29.99 36.75 35.16
N LEU A 151 30.72 37.76 35.64
CA LEU A 151 32.01 37.55 36.29
C LEU A 151 31.85 36.68 37.54
N SER A 152 30.91 36.99 38.44
CA SER A 152 30.69 36.19 39.64
C SER A 152 30.26 34.75 39.28
N TYR A 153 29.39 34.58 38.27
CA TYR A 153 29.04 33.25 37.77
C TYR A 153 30.25 32.49 37.22
N ALA A 154 31.11 33.14 36.41
CA ALA A 154 32.29 32.52 35.85
C ALA A 154 33.27 32.05 36.93
N ILE A 155 33.47 32.85 37.99
CA ILE A 155 34.33 32.50 39.13
C ILE A 155 33.80 31.26 39.86
N VAL A 156 32.49 31.23 40.13
CA VAL A 156 31.81 30.11 40.80
C VAL A 156 31.88 28.84 39.95
N ILE A 157 31.62 28.94 38.64
CA ILE A 157 31.68 27.83 37.67
C ILE A 157 33.12 27.32 37.44
N GLY A 158 34.07 28.23 37.54
CA GLY A 158 35.50 28.02 37.40
C GLY A 158 36.04 27.93 35.98
N ASP A 159 35.24 28.29 34.98
CA ASP A 159 35.64 28.40 33.59
C ASP A 159 35.18 29.76 33.03
N PRO A 160 36.04 30.57 32.38
CA PRO A 160 35.65 31.83 31.75
C PRO A 160 34.80 31.67 30.48
N ASN A 161 34.43 30.46 30.05
CA ASN A 161 33.65 30.24 28.82
C ASN A 161 32.36 31.09 28.73
N ILE A 162 31.63 31.27 29.83
CA ILE A 162 30.41 32.13 29.85
C ILE A 162 30.73 33.59 29.49
N LEU A 163 31.91 34.07 29.86
CA LEU A 163 32.38 35.42 29.51
C LEU A 163 32.80 35.46 28.05
N ALA A 164 33.63 34.50 27.63
CA ALA A 164 34.15 34.45 26.27
C ALA A 164 33.04 34.37 25.21
N VAL A 165 32.01 33.55 25.43
CA VAL A 165 30.91 33.38 24.47
C VAL A 165 30.04 34.63 24.35
N ASN A 166 29.74 35.29 25.47
CA ASN A 166 28.76 36.38 25.50
C ASN A 166 29.36 37.76 25.21
N ILE A 167 30.67 37.93 25.46
CA ILE A 167 31.34 39.23 25.32
C ILE A 167 32.01 39.36 23.95
N LYS A 168 32.45 38.26 23.36
CA LYS A 168 33.12 38.28 22.06
C LYS A 168 32.18 38.76 20.95
N GLY A 169 32.63 39.75 20.19
CA GLY A 169 31.82 40.41 19.16
C GLY A 169 30.81 41.43 19.69
N LEU A 170 30.65 41.57 21.02
CA LEU A 170 29.76 42.56 21.63
C LEU A 170 30.21 43.99 21.32
N ARG A 171 31.52 44.21 21.19
CA ARG A 171 32.12 45.52 20.86
C ARG A 171 31.49 46.14 19.61
N GLU A 172 31.42 45.39 18.51
CA GLU A 172 30.87 45.87 17.24
C GLU A 172 29.37 46.14 17.32
N ILE A 173 28.65 45.35 18.13
CA ILE A 173 27.21 45.55 18.38
C ILE A 173 26.99 46.84 19.17
N ILE A 174 27.83 47.11 20.17
CA ILE A 174 27.73 48.28 21.05
C ILE A 174 28.25 49.56 20.38
N GLU A 175 29.22 49.47 19.47
CA GLU A 175 29.85 50.63 18.79
C GLU A 175 28.83 51.52 18.07
N ASN A 176 27.73 50.94 17.56
CA ASN A 176 26.64 51.68 16.94
C ASN A 176 25.83 52.55 17.93
N ALA A 177 25.88 52.24 19.23
CA ALA A 177 25.04 52.85 20.26
C ALA A 177 25.82 53.61 21.35
N CYS A 178 27.06 53.19 21.65
CA CYS A 178 27.90 53.73 22.71
C CYS A 178 29.39 53.71 22.31
N SER A 179 30.19 54.56 22.96
CA SER A 179 31.64 54.58 22.76
C SER A 179 32.30 53.33 23.34
N THR A 180 33.00 52.58 22.48
CA THR A 180 33.78 51.39 22.88
C THR A 180 34.89 51.72 23.89
N ALA A 181 35.54 52.88 23.73
CA ALA A 181 36.54 53.39 24.67
C ALA A 181 35.96 53.62 26.07
N ALA A 182 34.71 54.10 26.18
CA ALA A 182 34.05 54.28 27.47
C ALA A 182 33.82 52.94 28.18
N THR A 183 33.38 51.91 27.46
CA THR A 183 33.18 50.57 28.03
C THR A 183 34.49 49.95 28.54
N ILE A 184 35.60 50.09 27.80
CA ILE A 184 36.91 49.59 28.24
C ILE A 184 37.37 50.30 29.52
N VAL A 185 37.21 51.63 29.59
CA VAL A 185 37.52 52.40 30.80
C VAL A 185 36.66 51.93 31.97
N ALA A 186 35.36 51.72 31.76
CA ALA A 186 34.46 51.22 32.80
C ALA A 186 34.90 49.83 33.32
N LEU A 187 35.20 48.88 32.43
CA LEU A 187 35.67 47.55 32.80
C LEU A 187 37.00 47.59 33.57
N ARG A 188 37.95 48.44 33.15
CA ARG A 188 39.22 48.65 33.86
C ARG A 188 38.99 49.25 35.25
N THR A 189 38.04 50.18 35.39
CA THR A 189 37.69 50.71 36.72
C THR A 189 37.02 49.67 37.60
N MET A 190 36.09 48.86 37.08
CA MET A 190 35.46 47.76 37.83
C MET A 190 36.52 46.76 38.31
N LYS A 191 37.48 46.40 37.45
CA LYS A 191 38.61 45.54 37.80
C LYS A 191 39.39 46.12 39.00
N ARG A 192 39.79 47.40 38.93
CA ARG A 192 40.55 48.04 40.02
C ARG A 192 39.76 48.12 41.32
N THR A 193 38.47 48.47 41.25
CA THR A 193 37.63 48.52 42.46
C THR A 193 37.45 47.14 43.08
N CYS A 194 37.32 46.09 42.26
CA CYS A 194 37.26 44.73 42.77
C CYS A 194 38.59 44.33 43.43
N ILE A 195 39.73 44.55 42.76
CA ILE A 195 41.06 44.24 43.33
C ILE A 195 41.27 44.93 44.70
N LYS A 196 40.88 46.21 44.81
CA LYS A 196 40.97 46.95 46.09
C LYS A 196 40.14 46.34 47.21
N LEU A 197 39.04 45.64 46.91
CA LEU A 197 38.23 44.96 47.93
C LEU A 197 38.91 43.71 48.50
N PHE A 198 39.86 43.11 47.77
CA PHE A 198 40.52 41.85 48.14
C PHE A 198 42.03 41.99 48.41
N SER A 199 42.52 43.19 48.69
CA SER A 199 43.95 43.42 48.98
C SER A 199 44.49 42.62 50.18
N SER A 200 43.60 42.07 51.01
CA SER A 200 43.93 41.19 52.14
C SER A 200 44.11 39.72 51.76
N ASN A 201 43.62 39.26 50.59
CA ASN A 201 43.71 37.86 50.15
C ASN A 201 44.30 37.77 48.71
N PRO A 202 45.59 37.43 48.57
CA PRO A 202 46.28 37.45 47.27
C PRO A 202 45.78 36.37 46.31
N GLU A 203 45.30 35.23 46.81
CA GLU A 203 44.75 34.17 45.97
C GLU A 203 43.45 34.63 45.30
N ALA A 204 42.56 35.27 46.06
CA ALA A 204 41.31 35.82 45.55
C ALA A 204 41.56 36.94 44.52
N GLU A 205 42.53 37.82 44.80
CA GLU A 205 42.94 38.86 43.86
C GLU A 205 43.42 38.27 42.53
N SER A 206 44.24 37.21 42.58
CA SER A 206 44.77 36.55 41.39
C SER A 206 43.66 35.97 40.49
N ILE A 207 42.66 35.32 41.10
CA ILE A 207 41.50 34.77 40.39
C ILE A 207 40.73 35.89 39.71
N ILE A 208 40.35 36.93 40.47
CA ILE A 208 39.58 38.07 39.95
C ILE A 208 40.33 38.73 38.78
N ASN A 209 41.64 38.94 38.92
CA ASN A 209 42.48 39.52 37.89
C ASN A 209 42.46 38.67 36.60
N GLN A 210 42.60 37.34 36.71
CA GLN A 210 42.50 36.43 35.56
C GLN A 210 41.16 36.55 34.83
N TYR A 211 40.02 36.50 35.54
CA TYR A 211 38.71 36.59 34.90
C TYR A 211 38.43 37.96 34.28
N PHE A 212 38.82 39.07 34.94
CA PHE A 212 38.67 40.40 34.35
C PHE A 212 39.57 40.61 33.12
N ASN A 213 40.77 40.01 33.10
CA ASN A 213 41.61 40.06 31.91
C ASN A 213 40.93 39.39 30.72
N VAL A 214 40.26 38.25 30.93
CA VAL A 214 39.47 37.59 29.87
C VAL A 214 38.34 38.50 29.37
N ILE A 215 37.61 39.17 30.26
CA ILE A 215 36.53 40.10 29.87
C ILE A 215 37.07 41.21 28.96
N ILE A 216 38.16 41.85 29.37
CA ILE A 216 38.74 42.97 28.62
C ILE A 216 39.30 42.48 27.29
N GLN A 217 40.02 41.35 27.29
CA GLN A 217 40.61 40.77 26.08
C GLN A 217 39.54 40.36 25.07
N GLU A 218 38.48 39.67 25.50
CA GLU A 218 37.41 39.21 24.62
C GLU A 218 36.51 40.35 24.13
N PHE A 219 36.39 41.45 24.90
CA PHE A 219 35.72 42.67 24.44
C PHE A 219 36.55 43.44 23.41
N GLU A 220 37.87 43.51 23.59
CA GLU A 220 38.76 44.18 22.64
C GLU A 220 38.90 43.38 21.33
N ALA A 221 38.75 42.05 21.38
CA ALA A 221 38.81 41.16 20.24
C ALA A 221 37.69 41.42 19.19
N PRO A 222 37.98 41.25 17.89
CA PRO A 222 36.97 41.37 16.83
C PRO A 222 35.94 40.23 16.89
N SER A 223 34.79 40.44 16.25
CA SER A 223 33.79 39.39 16.09
C SER A 223 34.33 38.21 15.29
N LEU A 224 33.84 37.01 15.62
CA LEU A 224 34.21 35.81 14.90
C LEU A 224 33.37 35.67 13.63
N SER A 225 34.00 35.17 12.56
CA SER A 225 33.30 34.86 11.32
C SER A 225 32.31 33.69 11.50
N ASP A 226 31.15 33.80 10.88
CA ASP A 226 30.13 32.75 10.88
C ASP A 226 30.63 31.49 10.16
N ARG A 227 30.30 30.32 10.71
CA ARG A 227 30.50 29.05 10.00
C ARG A 227 29.44 28.88 8.93
N ILE A 228 29.88 28.79 7.68
CA ILE A 228 28.99 28.56 6.53
C ILE A 228 29.03 27.08 6.19
N ARG A 229 27.85 26.47 6.11
CA ARG A 229 27.64 25.11 5.63
C ARG A 229 27.18 25.16 4.18
N LYS A 230 28.12 25.03 3.25
CA LYS A 230 27.85 24.88 1.81
C LYS A 230 27.45 23.45 1.49
N ARG A 231 26.74 23.26 0.37
CA ARG A 231 26.24 21.96 -0.07
C ARG A 231 26.57 21.72 -1.54
N ASP A 232 26.80 20.46 -1.88
CA ASP A 232 27.23 20.08 -3.22
C ASP A 232 26.07 19.89 -4.21
N SER A 233 24.88 19.54 -3.70
CA SER A 233 23.70 19.27 -4.52
C SER A 233 22.59 20.29 -4.27
N ALA A 234 21.80 20.53 -5.31
CA ALA A 234 20.80 21.61 -5.35
C ALA A 234 19.58 21.37 -4.44
N ASP A 235 19.30 20.11 -4.10
CA ASP A 235 18.23 19.69 -3.19
C ASP A 235 18.55 19.95 -1.70
N LEU A 236 19.84 20.16 -1.39
CA LEU A 236 20.34 20.45 -0.07
C LEU A 236 20.39 21.97 0.16
N GLN A 237 19.84 22.43 1.29
CA GLN A 237 19.96 23.84 1.66
C GLN A 237 21.29 24.14 2.37
N GLY A 238 21.88 25.28 2.00
CA GLY A 238 23.01 25.88 2.73
C GLY A 238 22.55 26.57 4.01
N LEU A 239 23.37 26.54 5.04
CA LEU A 239 23.06 27.13 6.35
C LEU A 239 24.26 27.90 6.91
N ARG A 240 24.03 28.74 7.93
CA ARG A 240 25.10 29.43 8.68
C ARG A 240 24.90 29.27 10.18
N LEU A 241 26.00 29.26 10.93
CA LEU A 241 26.00 29.22 12.39
C LEU A 241 26.98 30.27 12.94
N PRO A 242 26.57 31.14 13.87
CA PRO A 242 27.48 32.01 14.60
C PRO A 242 28.54 31.18 15.33
N GLN A 243 29.81 31.53 15.15
CA GLN A 243 30.93 30.78 15.75
C GLN A 243 30.89 30.79 17.28
N THR A 244 30.33 31.83 17.90
CA THR A 244 30.11 31.92 19.35
C THR A 244 29.19 30.81 19.86
N TYR A 245 28.16 30.43 19.08
CA TYR A 245 27.26 29.31 19.40
C TYR A 245 27.98 27.95 19.35
N PHE A 246 28.95 27.79 18.44
CA PHE A 246 29.78 26.59 18.41
C PHE A 246 30.71 26.51 19.63
N LEU A 247 31.30 27.63 20.03
CA LEU A 247 32.21 27.67 21.18
C LEU A 247 31.50 27.39 22.51
N SER A 248 30.23 27.79 22.64
CA SER A 248 29.42 27.53 23.83
C SER A 248 29.13 26.05 24.01
N SER A 249 28.98 25.31 22.91
CA SER A 249 28.74 23.87 22.93
C SER A 249 29.97 23.07 23.40
N SER A 250 29.73 21.94 24.05
CA SER A 250 30.74 20.94 24.40
C SER A 250 31.42 20.47 23.13
N THR A 251 32.74 20.65 23.06
CA THR A 251 33.54 20.16 21.96
C THR A 251 33.54 18.63 22.02
N GLN A 252 32.95 17.96 21.03
CA GLN A 252 33.19 16.52 20.85
C GLN A 252 34.65 16.30 20.45
N PHE A 253 35.27 15.24 20.98
CA PHE A 253 36.60 14.86 20.55
C PHE A 253 36.62 14.31 19.13
N LYS A 254 37.52 14.85 18.31
CA LYS A 254 37.81 14.33 16.98
C LYS A 254 39.05 13.44 17.04
N TYR A 255 38.88 12.20 16.64
CA TYR A 255 39.94 11.21 16.63
C TYR A 255 40.61 11.19 15.26
N VAL A 256 41.90 11.46 15.22
CA VAL A 256 42.70 11.52 13.98
C VAL A 256 43.78 10.45 14.04
N MET A 257 43.83 9.58 13.04
CA MET A 257 44.82 8.52 12.95
C MET A 257 46.08 9.01 12.24
N LYS A 258 47.18 9.08 12.99
CA LYS A 258 48.52 9.39 12.45
C LYS A 258 49.49 8.24 12.73
N PRO A 259 50.51 8.02 11.88
CA PRO A 259 51.43 6.90 12.01
C PRO A 259 52.28 6.98 13.29
N ASN A 260 52.64 8.18 13.75
CA ASN A 260 53.56 8.40 14.88
C ASN A 260 52.88 8.50 16.26
N LEU A 261 51.65 8.01 16.39
CA LEU A 261 50.93 8.01 17.67
C LEU A 261 51.35 6.84 18.57
N SER A 262 51.17 7.03 19.88
CA SER A 262 51.38 5.96 20.85
C SER A 262 50.40 4.79 20.63
N ALA A 263 50.76 3.61 21.13
CA ALA A 263 49.87 2.44 21.00
C ALA A 263 48.51 2.67 21.69
N GLU A 264 48.50 3.40 22.81
CA GLU A 264 47.29 3.74 23.55
C GLU A 264 46.37 4.67 22.77
N GLU A 265 46.91 5.73 22.17
CA GLU A 265 46.16 6.65 21.33
C GLU A 265 45.59 5.93 20.10
N LYS A 266 46.40 5.11 19.43
CA LYS A 266 45.93 4.29 18.29
C LYS A 266 44.78 3.36 18.70
N ASN A 267 44.87 2.73 19.86
CA ASN A 267 43.80 1.87 20.38
C ASN A 267 42.54 2.69 20.73
N ALA A 268 42.68 3.89 21.28
CA ALA A 268 41.56 4.78 21.58
C ALA A 268 40.83 5.23 20.30
N ILE A 269 41.58 5.55 19.24
CA ILE A 269 41.04 5.92 17.91
C ILE A 269 40.29 4.75 17.29
N VAL A 270 40.85 3.54 17.33
CA VAL A 270 40.17 2.33 16.82
C VAL A 270 38.89 2.04 17.59
N ARG A 271 38.89 2.18 18.93
CA ARG A 271 37.67 2.06 19.74
C ARG A 271 36.64 3.13 19.40
N ALA A 272 37.07 4.37 19.14
CA ALA A 272 36.18 5.43 18.68
C ALA A 272 35.52 5.08 17.33
N ALA A 273 36.26 4.50 16.38
CA ALA A 273 35.72 4.02 15.11
C ALA A 273 34.67 2.91 15.32
N TYR A 274 34.89 1.99 16.26
CA TYR A 274 33.88 0.98 16.61
C TYR A 274 32.62 1.60 17.22
N ARG A 275 32.76 2.55 18.17
CA ARG A 275 31.63 3.27 18.75
C ARG A 275 30.82 4.02 17.70
N GLN A 276 31.48 4.64 16.73
CA GLN A 276 30.79 5.34 15.66
C GLN A 276 30.03 4.39 14.74
N VAL A 277 30.70 3.34 14.22
CA VAL A 277 30.13 2.46 13.18
C VAL A 277 29.11 1.47 13.75
N PHE A 278 29.36 0.93 14.95
CA PHE A 278 28.50 -0.09 15.60
C PHE A 278 27.64 0.47 16.74
N GLU A 279 27.65 1.79 16.91
CA GLU A 279 26.99 2.54 17.99
C GLU A 279 27.49 2.25 19.40
N ARG A 280 28.46 1.33 19.54
CA ARG A 280 29.00 0.84 20.81
C ARG A 280 30.36 0.18 20.62
N ASP A 281 31.10 0.03 21.71
CA ASP A 281 32.37 -0.71 21.71
C ASP A 281 32.13 -2.23 21.72
N ILE A 282 32.28 -2.85 20.55
CA ILE A 282 32.10 -4.30 20.36
C ILE A 282 33.27 -5.13 20.92
N VAL A 283 34.47 -4.53 21.03
CA VAL A 283 35.66 -5.21 21.56
C VAL A 283 35.49 -5.41 23.06
N LYS A 284 35.07 -4.35 23.77
CA LYS A 284 34.84 -4.39 25.22
C LYS A 284 33.67 -5.29 25.61
N ALA A 285 32.59 -5.28 24.84
CA ALA A 285 31.36 -5.99 25.19
C ALA A 285 31.36 -7.47 24.83
N TYR A 286 31.95 -7.84 23.68
CA TYR A 286 31.83 -9.19 23.11
C TYR A 286 33.16 -9.78 22.65
N SER A 287 34.28 -9.07 22.85
CA SER A 287 35.60 -9.47 22.36
C SER A 287 35.67 -9.70 20.85
N LEU A 288 34.81 -9.00 20.08
CA LEU A 288 34.79 -9.04 18.63
C LEU A 288 35.74 -7.98 18.07
N SER A 289 36.61 -8.36 17.12
CA SER A 289 37.54 -7.44 16.47
C SER A 289 37.82 -7.84 15.02
N LEU A 290 38.23 -6.88 14.19
CA LEU A 290 38.76 -7.12 12.85
C LEU A 290 40.28 -7.00 12.87
N SER A 291 40.94 -7.96 13.53
CA SER A 291 42.40 -7.95 13.79
C SER A 291 43.25 -7.55 12.59
N LYS A 292 42.99 -8.14 11.42
CA LYS A 292 43.73 -7.86 10.17
C LYS A 292 43.62 -6.39 9.75
N MET A 293 42.44 -5.78 9.84
CA MET A 293 42.24 -4.40 9.42
C MET A 293 42.79 -3.43 10.47
N GLU A 294 42.65 -3.73 11.76
CA GLU A 294 43.25 -2.93 12.83
C GLU A 294 44.77 -2.82 12.69
N SER A 295 45.46 -3.94 12.47
CA SER A 295 46.92 -3.94 12.29
C SER A 295 47.34 -3.08 11.10
N ARG A 296 46.62 -3.16 9.98
CA ARG A 296 46.91 -2.36 8.78
C ARG A 296 46.74 -0.86 9.02
N VAL A 297 45.70 -0.46 9.76
CA VAL A 297 45.48 0.95 10.14
C VAL A 297 46.55 1.43 11.12
N LYS A 298 46.89 0.62 12.13
CA LYS A 298 47.91 0.96 13.13
C LYS A 298 49.29 1.19 12.53
N ILE A 299 49.62 0.45 11.47
CA ILE A 299 50.85 0.63 10.69
C ILE A 299 50.75 1.81 9.72
N GLY A 300 49.54 2.17 9.28
CA GLY A 300 49.30 3.20 8.26
C GLY A 300 49.30 2.66 6.83
N GLN A 301 49.12 1.35 6.63
CA GLN A 301 48.99 0.75 5.29
C GLN A 301 47.65 1.08 4.62
N ILE A 302 46.60 1.29 5.42
CA ILE A 302 45.30 1.76 4.98
C ILE A 302 44.93 3.01 5.78
N SER A 303 44.21 3.93 5.15
CA SER A 303 43.73 5.14 5.81
C SER A 303 42.55 4.87 6.75
N MET A 304 42.19 5.84 7.58
CA MET A 304 41.01 5.71 8.44
C MET A 304 39.74 5.60 7.59
N LYS A 305 39.66 6.31 6.45
CA LYS A 305 38.56 6.18 5.48
C LYS A 305 38.40 4.74 4.98
N GLU A 306 39.49 4.08 4.63
CA GLU A 306 39.47 2.69 4.16
C GLU A 306 39.14 1.70 5.28
N PHE A 307 39.56 1.99 6.50
CA PHE A 307 39.15 1.21 7.66
C PHE A 307 37.65 1.26 7.87
N ILE A 308 37.06 2.46 7.86
CA ILE A 308 35.61 2.65 7.99
C ILE A 308 34.86 1.94 6.83
N ARG A 309 35.39 1.99 5.61
CA ARG A 309 34.86 1.24 4.46
C ARG A 309 34.85 -0.26 4.72
N ALA A 310 35.94 -0.80 5.25
CA ALA A 310 36.03 -2.21 5.59
C ALA A 310 35.08 -2.61 6.72
N LEU A 311 34.92 -1.76 7.73
CA LEU A 311 33.93 -1.98 8.80
C LEU A 311 32.51 -2.02 8.24
N GLY A 312 32.12 -1.06 7.39
CA GLY A 312 30.78 -1.00 6.78
C GLY A 312 30.47 -2.18 5.84
N LYS A 313 31.49 -2.77 5.21
CA LYS A 313 31.36 -3.96 4.36
C LYS A 313 31.50 -5.29 5.12
N SER A 314 31.81 -5.25 6.41
CA SER A 314 32.03 -6.46 7.19
C SER A 314 30.74 -7.29 7.34
N SER A 315 30.92 -8.61 7.50
CA SER A 315 29.81 -9.51 7.83
C SER A 315 29.13 -9.14 9.15
N LEU A 316 29.89 -8.58 10.10
CA LEU A 316 29.39 -8.11 11.38
C LEU A 316 28.43 -6.93 11.19
N TYR A 317 28.82 -5.92 10.42
CA TYR A 317 27.95 -4.78 10.11
C TYR A 317 26.67 -5.21 9.38
N ARG A 318 26.79 -6.11 8.40
CA ARG A 318 25.65 -6.67 7.68
C ARG A 318 24.65 -7.34 8.63
N LYS A 319 25.13 -8.22 9.51
CA LYS A 319 24.30 -8.96 10.48
C LYS A 319 23.58 -8.02 11.45
N GLU A 320 24.22 -6.92 11.83
CA GLU A 320 23.65 -6.00 12.82
C GLU A 320 22.72 -4.93 12.23
N PHE A 321 23.08 -4.34 11.08
CA PHE A 321 22.47 -3.11 10.55
C PHE A 321 21.83 -3.25 9.16
N PHE A 322 22.02 -4.40 8.49
CA PHE A 322 21.42 -4.64 7.17
C PHE A 322 20.35 -5.74 7.23
N ASP A 323 20.72 -6.97 7.57
CA ASP A 323 19.81 -8.13 7.53
C ASP A 323 18.53 -7.99 8.39
N PRO A 324 18.55 -7.39 9.60
CA PRO A 324 17.35 -7.28 10.42
C PRO A 324 16.48 -6.05 10.10
N PHE A 325 16.77 -5.33 9.01
CA PHE A 325 16.09 -4.10 8.60
C PHE A 325 15.64 -4.13 7.14
N VAL A 326 14.67 -3.29 6.81
CA VAL A 326 14.30 -3.00 5.42
C VAL A 326 15.35 -2.09 4.80
N ASN A 327 15.60 -2.21 3.49
CA ASN A 327 16.53 -1.34 2.75
C ASN A 327 16.36 0.14 3.06
N SER A 328 15.11 0.63 3.17
CA SER A 328 14.82 2.02 3.55
C SER A 328 15.41 2.41 4.90
N ARG A 329 15.33 1.53 5.91
CA ARG A 329 15.89 1.79 7.24
C ARG A 329 17.40 1.58 7.25
N ALA A 330 17.93 0.64 6.47
CA ALA A 330 19.36 0.42 6.33
C ALA A 330 20.07 1.67 5.78
N VAL A 331 19.46 2.38 4.81
CA VAL A 331 19.96 3.67 4.31
C VAL A 331 20.06 4.69 5.46
N GLU A 332 19.00 4.85 6.25
CA GLU A 332 18.97 5.82 7.37
C GLU A 332 20.07 5.56 8.42
N LEU A 333 20.32 4.29 8.73
CA LEU A 333 21.37 3.89 9.66
C LEU A 333 22.77 4.07 9.04
N ALA A 334 22.95 3.80 7.75
CA ALA A 334 24.23 4.03 7.07
C ALA A 334 24.62 5.52 7.09
N PHE A 335 23.66 6.43 6.89
CA PHE A 335 23.88 7.88 7.03
C PHE A 335 24.32 8.27 8.44
N ARG A 336 23.73 7.67 9.48
CA ARG A 336 24.15 7.86 10.87
C ARG A 336 25.60 7.42 11.07
N HIS A 337 25.95 6.21 10.66
CA HIS A 337 27.23 5.59 10.97
C HIS A 337 28.39 6.19 10.17
N LEU A 338 28.19 6.40 8.86
CA LEU A 338 29.26 6.80 7.94
C LEU A 338 29.38 8.31 7.78
N LEU A 339 28.25 9.03 7.77
CA LEU A 339 28.22 10.49 7.58
C LEU A 339 27.91 11.25 8.88
N GLY A 340 27.51 10.58 9.96
CA GLY A 340 27.23 11.25 11.23
C GLY A 340 26.02 12.19 11.18
N ARG A 341 25.10 12.04 10.23
CA ARG A 341 23.89 12.88 10.11
C ARG A 341 22.68 12.08 9.65
N GLY A 342 21.50 12.70 9.70
CA GLY A 342 20.30 12.19 9.04
C GLY A 342 20.27 12.52 7.54
N ILE A 343 19.40 11.83 6.80
CA ILE A 343 19.07 12.25 5.43
C ILE A 343 18.40 13.62 5.50
N SER A 344 18.69 14.44 4.51
CA SER A 344 18.20 15.81 4.45
C SER A 344 16.96 15.95 3.56
N SER A 345 16.97 15.39 2.34
CA SER A 345 15.93 15.55 1.31
C SER A 345 15.33 14.21 0.87
N LEU A 346 14.23 14.27 0.11
CA LEU A 346 13.59 13.08 -0.47
C LEU A 346 14.42 12.54 -1.64
N GLU A 347 14.99 13.43 -2.44
CA GLU A 347 15.82 13.13 -3.61
C GLU A 347 17.11 12.41 -3.19
N GLU A 348 17.75 12.88 -2.12
CA GLU A 348 18.91 12.23 -1.51
C GLU A 348 18.55 10.79 -1.09
N PHE A 349 17.41 10.59 -0.43
CA PHE A 349 16.95 9.26 -0.07
C PHE A 349 16.75 8.36 -1.30
N GLN A 350 16.06 8.85 -2.34
CA GLN A 350 15.79 8.08 -3.55
C GLN A 350 17.08 7.64 -4.26
N LYS A 351 18.08 8.53 -4.33
CA LYS A 351 19.39 8.23 -4.93
C LYS A 351 20.07 7.04 -4.23
N TYR A 352 20.23 7.10 -2.91
CA TYR A 352 20.92 6.04 -2.18
C TYR A 352 20.06 4.78 -2.03
N PHE A 353 18.73 4.90 -2.01
CA PHE A 353 17.83 3.75 -2.04
C PHE A 353 17.93 2.97 -3.36
N ALA A 354 18.08 3.66 -4.49
CA ALA A 354 18.30 3.03 -5.79
C ALA A 354 19.62 2.25 -5.81
N ILE A 355 20.71 2.84 -5.30
CA ILE A 355 22.02 2.19 -5.19
C ILE A 355 21.94 0.92 -4.33
N VAL A 356 21.33 1.00 -3.13
CA VAL A 356 21.15 -0.18 -2.27
C VAL A 356 20.33 -1.28 -2.95
N SER A 357 19.31 -0.90 -3.72
CA SER A 357 18.44 -1.87 -4.39
C SER A 357 19.11 -2.58 -5.56
N GLN A 358 20.10 -1.95 -6.20
CA GLN A 358 20.84 -2.49 -7.34
C GLN A 358 22.13 -3.23 -6.91
N GLU A 359 22.93 -2.61 -6.04
CA GLU A 359 24.30 -3.06 -5.70
C GLU A 359 24.41 -3.64 -4.27
N GLY A 360 23.34 -3.55 -3.48
CA GLY A 360 23.31 -4.01 -2.10
C GLY A 360 24.14 -3.16 -1.14
N LEU A 361 24.54 -3.75 0.00
CA LEU A 361 25.29 -3.07 1.07
C LEU A 361 26.64 -2.52 0.59
N GLY A 362 27.36 -3.29 -0.23
CA GLY A 362 28.71 -2.93 -0.68
C GLY A 362 28.71 -1.61 -1.48
N GLY A 363 27.84 -1.51 -2.48
CA GLY A 363 27.69 -0.31 -3.30
C GLY A 363 27.23 0.91 -2.50
N MET A 364 26.30 0.72 -1.55
CA MET A 364 25.88 1.81 -0.65
C MET A 364 27.04 2.38 0.15
N VAL A 365 27.82 1.52 0.81
CA VAL A 365 28.96 1.95 1.65
C VAL A 365 30.01 2.68 0.79
N ASP A 366 30.32 2.15 -0.39
CA ASP A 366 31.26 2.80 -1.30
C ASP A 366 30.76 4.17 -1.76
N SER A 367 29.48 4.28 -2.13
CA SER A 367 28.89 5.54 -2.59
C SER A 367 28.93 6.65 -1.52
N LEU A 368 28.71 6.30 -0.26
CA LEU A 368 28.73 7.25 0.86
C LEU A 368 30.16 7.69 1.19
N ILE A 369 31.11 6.76 1.23
CA ILE A 369 32.52 7.06 1.58
C ILE A 369 33.24 7.78 0.44
N ASN A 370 32.88 7.49 -0.82
CA ASN A 370 33.44 8.17 -2.00
C ASN A 370 32.77 9.53 -2.27
N SER A 371 31.82 9.96 -1.43
CA SER A 371 31.20 11.27 -1.58
C SER A 371 32.17 12.40 -1.26
N LYS A 372 31.98 13.55 -1.93
CA LYS A 372 32.73 14.78 -1.66
C LYS A 372 32.51 15.24 -0.22
N GLU A 373 31.26 15.19 0.24
CA GLU A 373 30.91 15.48 1.63
C GLU A 373 31.73 14.68 2.64
N TYR A 374 31.93 13.37 2.45
CA TYR A 374 32.75 12.59 3.37
C TYR A 374 34.19 13.13 3.46
N SER A 375 34.77 13.46 2.30
CA SER A 375 36.14 13.96 2.21
C SER A 375 36.29 15.36 2.83
N ASP A 376 35.30 16.24 2.66
CA ASP A 376 35.32 17.60 3.22
C ASP A 376 35.24 17.61 4.76
N TYR A 377 34.44 16.71 5.33
CA TYR A 377 34.22 16.67 6.78
C TYR A 377 35.25 15.84 7.55
N PHE A 378 35.66 14.70 6.99
CA PHE A 378 36.50 13.73 7.70
C PHE A 378 37.89 13.56 7.06
N GLY A 379 38.02 13.86 5.77
CA GLY A 379 39.22 13.56 5.01
C GLY A 379 39.51 12.05 5.00
N GLU A 380 40.79 11.68 5.13
CA GLU A 380 41.21 10.28 5.15
C GLU A 380 41.69 9.79 6.53
N GLU A 381 41.95 10.71 7.46
CA GLU A 381 42.58 10.43 8.76
C GLU A 381 41.59 10.48 9.93
N THR A 382 40.49 11.23 9.80
CA THR A 382 39.57 11.47 10.91
C THR A 382 38.50 10.39 10.98
N VAL A 383 38.23 9.89 12.18
CA VAL A 383 37.08 9.01 12.44
C VAL A 383 35.79 9.83 12.28
N PRO A 384 34.76 9.31 11.59
CA PRO A 384 33.46 9.99 11.53
C PRO A 384 32.89 10.25 12.93
N TYR A 385 32.20 11.37 13.08
CA TYR A 385 31.59 11.79 14.35
C TYR A 385 30.15 12.27 14.12
N LEU A 386 29.34 12.30 15.17
CA LEU A 386 27.93 12.68 15.09
C LEU A 386 27.78 14.20 15.02
N ARG A 387 27.32 14.69 13.87
CA ARG A 387 27.08 16.12 13.60
C ARG A 387 25.79 16.59 14.27
N SER A 388 25.86 16.78 15.59
CA SER A 388 24.74 17.15 16.44
C SER A 388 24.51 18.67 16.51
N LEU A 389 23.50 19.08 17.28
CA LEU A 389 23.30 20.49 17.62
C LEU A 389 24.57 21.03 18.31
N GLY A 390 24.95 22.27 17.96
CA GLY A 390 26.14 22.94 18.49
C GLY A 390 27.35 22.81 17.57
N GLU A 391 27.57 21.64 16.97
CA GLU A 391 28.73 21.44 16.07
C GLU A 391 28.59 22.15 14.73
N GLU A 392 27.40 22.04 14.16
CA GLU A 392 27.05 22.54 12.83
C GLU A 392 25.65 23.15 12.82
N ALA A 393 25.39 23.98 11.81
CA ALA A 393 24.06 24.49 11.53
C ALA A 393 23.12 23.35 11.15
N GLN A 394 22.05 23.18 11.93
CA GLN A 394 21.05 22.13 11.73
C GLN A 394 19.87 22.65 10.91
N GLU A 395 19.36 21.81 10.00
CA GLU A 395 18.16 22.13 9.25
C GLU A 395 16.89 21.83 10.06
N CYS A 396 15.87 22.69 9.95
CA CYS A 396 14.60 22.45 10.61
C CYS A 396 13.78 21.31 9.96
N ARG A 397 14.09 20.95 8.72
CA ARG A 397 13.36 19.97 7.90
C ARG A 397 13.41 18.55 8.47
N ASN A 398 14.55 18.11 9.01
CA ASN A 398 14.72 16.77 9.59
C ASN A 398 14.98 16.78 11.10
N TRP A 399 14.81 17.94 11.76
CA TRP A 399 15.15 18.20 13.16
C TRP A 399 14.84 17.03 14.11
N GLY A 400 13.56 16.71 14.32
CA GLY A 400 13.16 15.71 15.31
C GLY A 400 13.57 14.28 14.94
N VAL A 401 13.70 13.96 13.65
CA VAL A 401 14.12 12.62 13.20
C VAL A 401 15.62 12.44 13.39
N GLN A 402 16.42 13.47 13.08
CA GLN A 402 17.87 13.42 13.27
C GLN A 402 18.25 13.27 14.74
N ILE A 403 17.56 13.98 15.65
CA ILE A 403 17.81 13.85 17.09
C ILE A 403 17.45 12.44 17.58
N LYS A 404 16.33 11.87 17.10
CA LYS A 404 15.95 10.49 17.40
C LYS A 404 16.95 9.47 16.86
N LEU A 405 17.54 9.74 15.70
CA LEU A 405 18.54 8.88 15.04
C LEU A 405 19.83 8.78 15.87
N PHE A 406 20.25 9.85 16.54
CA PHE A 406 21.49 9.85 17.32
C PHE A 406 21.39 9.09 18.66
N ASN A 407 20.20 8.68 19.07
CA ASN A 407 20.03 7.88 20.28
C ASN A 407 20.32 6.39 20.05
N TYR A 408 20.78 5.69 21.09
CA TYR A 408 20.95 4.23 21.08
C TYR A 408 19.64 3.48 20.76
N SER A 409 18.48 4.10 21.02
CA SER A 409 17.17 3.53 20.73
C SER A 409 16.84 3.49 19.23
N ALA A 410 17.59 4.21 18.39
CA ALA A 410 17.41 4.22 16.94
C ALA A 410 17.56 2.81 16.33
N ARG A 411 18.45 1.98 16.86
CA ARG A 411 18.62 0.60 16.41
C ARG A 411 17.34 -0.24 16.52
N PHE A 412 16.50 0.01 17.51
CA PHE A 412 15.28 -0.79 17.71
C PHE A 412 14.13 -0.37 16.79
N GLN A 413 14.27 0.75 16.10
CA GLN A 413 13.25 1.24 15.18
C GLN A 413 13.38 0.53 13.84
N LYS A 414 12.43 -0.39 13.59
CA LYS A 414 12.37 -1.19 12.35
C LYS A 414 11.76 -0.45 11.18
N LYS A 415 10.91 0.53 11.45
CA LYS A 415 10.27 1.34 10.41
C LYS A 415 11.19 2.49 10.00
N PRO A 416 11.23 2.82 8.70
CA PRO A 416 11.95 3.99 8.25
C PRO A 416 11.22 5.25 8.73
N GLN A 417 11.98 6.31 9.01
CA GLN A 417 11.47 7.56 9.56
C GLN A 417 11.56 8.72 8.56
N PHE A 418 12.65 8.82 7.80
CA PHE A 418 12.94 9.94 6.93
C PHE A 418 12.06 9.91 5.69
N ILE A 419 11.99 8.78 4.98
CA ILE A 419 11.12 8.64 3.79
C ILE A 419 9.65 8.88 4.12
N THR A 420 9.18 8.35 5.26
CA THR A 420 7.80 8.58 5.69
C THR A 420 7.57 10.06 5.98
N LEU A 421 8.50 10.72 6.69
CA LEU A 421 8.41 12.15 7.02
C LEU A 421 8.42 13.04 5.78
N PHE A 422 9.38 12.82 4.87
CA PHE A 422 9.52 13.64 3.67
C PHE A 422 8.33 13.46 2.73
N LYS A 423 7.86 12.22 2.55
CA LYS A 423 6.65 12.02 1.76
C LYS A 423 5.43 12.64 2.43
N ASP A 424 5.37 12.56 3.75
CA ASP A 424 4.31 13.13 4.54
C ASP A 424 4.21 14.66 4.46
N TYR A 425 5.32 15.36 4.20
CA TYR A 425 5.31 16.80 3.95
C TYR A 425 4.60 17.19 2.66
N GLU A 426 4.64 16.33 1.64
CA GLU A 426 3.98 16.55 0.35
C GLU A 426 2.50 16.14 0.38
N THR A 427 2.16 15.10 1.16
CA THR A 427 0.81 14.53 1.18
C THR A 427 -0.19 15.35 2.01
N PRO A 428 -1.51 15.22 1.75
CA PRO A 428 -2.53 15.77 2.64
C PRO A 428 -2.51 15.11 4.03
N LEU A 429 -3.38 15.58 4.92
CA LEU A 429 -3.53 15.01 6.26
C LEU A 429 -3.78 13.48 6.17
N PRO A 430 -3.09 12.67 7.01
CA PRO A 430 -3.26 11.23 6.98
C PRO A 430 -4.59 10.83 7.62
N ASP A 431 -5.14 9.70 7.17
CA ASP A 431 -6.23 9.04 7.88
C ASP A 431 -5.71 8.38 9.17
N GLN A 432 -5.85 9.09 10.28
CA GLN A 432 -5.59 8.60 11.63
C GLN A 432 -6.41 9.40 12.64
N HIS A 433 -6.52 8.90 13.88
CA HIS A 433 -7.06 9.66 15.00
C HIS A 433 -6.39 11.04 15.15
N PRO A 434 -7.12 12.11 15.56
CA PRO A 434 -6.56 13.45 15.76
C PRO A 434 -5.34 13.53 16.69
N TYR A 435 -5.24 12.60 17.66
CA TYR A 435 -4.13 12.48 18.61
C TYR A 435 -3.02 11.51 18.20
N GLY A 436 -3.09 10.97 16.98
CA GLY A 436 -2.13 10.03 16.44
C GLY A 436 -2.64 8.59 16.38
N ASN A 437 -2.02 7.80 15.51
CA ASN A 437 -2.48 6.47 15.09
C ASN A 437 -2.65 5.45 16.23
N SER A 438 -1.92 5.56 17.34
CA SER A 438 -2.05 4.63 18.49
C SER A 438 -3.38 4.75 19.24
N ASN A 439 -4.20 5.77 18.95
CA ASN A 439 -5.46 6.02 19.64
C ASN A 439 -6.67 5.38 18.95
N ASP A 440 -6.53 4.93 17.71
CA ASP A 440 -7.57 4.13 17.05
C ASP A 440 -7.44 2.66 17.50
N PRO A 441 -8.54 2.01 17.93
CA PRO A 441 -8.53 0.57 18.19
C PRO A 441 -8.59 -0.23 16.88
N LEU A 442 -8.14 -1.48 16.93
CA LEU A 442 -8.34 -2.42 15.82
C LEU A 442 -9.83 -2.80 15.70
N GLY A 443 -10.36 -2.84 14.47
CA GLY A 443 -11.74 -3.25 14.18
C GLY A 443 -11.95 -4.76 14.30
N ILE A 444 -11.92 -5.29 15.53
CA ILE A 444 -12.12 -6.70 15.88
C ILE A 444 -13.39 -6.89 16.71
N GLN A 445 -13.91 -8.12 16.75
CA GLN A 445 -15.17 -8.44 17.45
C GLN A 445 -15.13 -8.10 18.94
N PHE A 446 -14.04 -8.46 19.63
CA PHE A 446 -13.83 -8.17 21.06
C PHE A 446 -12.40 -7.71 21.33
N GLY A 447 -12.22 -7.01 22.45
CA GLY A 447 -10.92 -6.54 22.92
C GLY A 447 -10.61 -5.11 22.48
N ALA A 448 -10.27 -4.27 23.46
CA ALA A 448 -9.81 -2.91 23.23
C ALA A 448 -8.30 -2.90 22.94
N ILE A 449 -7.92 -3.46 21.79
CA ILE A 449 -6.51 -3.59 21.39
C ILE A 449 -6.08 -2.35 20.60
N PHE A 450 -5.07 -1.66 21.13
CA PHE A 450 -4.47 -0.49 20.50
C PHE A 450 -3.07 -0.79 19.99
N SER A 451 -2.76 -0.22 18.83
CA SER A 451 -1.43 -0.30 18.25
C SER A 451 -0.41 0.51 19.07
N LYS A 452 0.80 -0.03 19.26
CA LYS A 452 1.94 0.70 19.86
C LYS A 452 2.56 1.74 18.91
N LYS A 453 2.07 1.86 17.67
CA LYS A 453 2.63 2.76 16.65
C LYS A 453 2.33 4.23 17.00
N THR A 454 3.36 5.02 17.27
CA THR A 454 3.23 6.47 17.47
C THR A 454 3.51 7.21 16.17
N SER A 455 2.53 7.97 15.68
CA SER A 455 2.68 8.94 14.60
C SER A 455 1.91 10.19 14.96
N THR A 456 2.53 11.35 14.78
CA THR A 456 1.96 12.65 15.11
C THR A 456 1.63 13.42 13.83
N ALA A 457 0.40 13.92 13.73
CA ALA A 457 0.02 14.91 12.73
C ALA A 457 -0.71 16.05 13.43
N PHE A 458 -0.63 17.25 12.86
CA PHE A 458 -1.34 18.40 13.39
C PHE A 458 -2.76 18.43 12.81
N VAL A 459 -3.73 18.03 13.63
CA VAL A 459 -5.14 18.07 13.27
C VAL A 459 -5.80 19.24 13.99
N ASN A 460 -6.31 20.19 13.20
CA ASN A 460 -7.07 21.34 13.70
C ASN A 460 -8.37 20.89 14.36
N LYS A 461 -8.96 21.76 15.18
CA LYS A 461 -10.18 21.46 15.96
C LYS A 461 -11.37 21.10 15.06
N ASP A 462 -11.49 21.75 13.91
CA ASP A 462 -12.67 21.67 13.02
C ASP A 462 -12.50 20.67 11.86
N VAL A 463 -11.48 19.80 11.93
CA VAL A 463 -11.28 18.74 10.93
C VAL A 463 -12.19 17.56 11.23
N ARG A 464 -12.87 17.08 10.18
CA ARG A 464 -13.67 15.86 10.20
C ARG A 464 -12.97 14.73 9.45
N ARG A 465 -12.90 13.57 10.07
CA ARG A 465 -12.39 12.32 9.51
C ARG A 465 -13.42 11.73 8.54
N ILE A 466 -12.92 11.17 7.45
CA ILE A 466 -13.74 10.45 6.48
C ILE A 466 -13.99 9.04 7.04
N LEU A 467 -15.25 8.75 7.33
CA LEU A 467 -15.70 7.43 7.78
C LEU A 467 -16.45 6.72 6.66
N ILE A 468 -16.15 5.43 6.48
CA ILE A 468 -16.79 4.60 5.46
C ILE A 468 -17.99 3.89 6.08
N TYR A 469 -19.16 4.09 5.51
CA TYR A 469 -20.38 3.43 5.97
C TYR A 469 -20.33 1.92 5.69
N LYS A 470 -20.72 1.11 6.67
CA LYS A 470 -20.81 -0.35 6.61
C LYS A 470 -22.16 -0.75 6.00
N GLY A 471 -22.33 -0.47 4.71
CA GLY A 471 -23.57 -0.68 3.95
C GLY A 471 -23.49 -0.05 2.57
N ALA A 472 -24.62 0.38 2.00
CA ALA A 472 -24.61 1.13 0.74
C ALA A 472 -23.92 2.48 0.93
N ALA A 473 -22.92 2.81 0.11
CA ALA A 473 -22.19 4.08 0.23
C ALA A 473 -23.10 5.33 0.15
N ILE A 474 -24.25 5.21 -0.53
CA ILE A 474 -25.24 6.27 -0.73
C ILE A 474 -25.97 6.62 0.57
N GLU A 475 -25.99 5.71 1.54
CA GLU A 475 -26.65 5.88 2.85
C GLU A 475 -25.74 6.57 3.88
N ASN A 476 -24.58 7.08 3.46
CA ASN A 476 -23.69 7.82 4.35
C ASN A 476 -24.38 9.08 4.92
N GLN A 477 -24.41 9.18 6.25
CA GLN A 477 -25.05 10.25 7.02
C GLN A 477 -24.50 11.63 6.67
N LEU A 478 -23.27 11.72 6.16
CA LEU A 478 -22.69 12.99 5.73
C LEU A 478 -23.50 13.66 4.62
N SER A 479 -23.90 12.90 3.59
CA SER A 479 -24.70 13.41 2.47
C SER A 479 -26.20 13.29 2.70
N ARG A 480 -26.63 12.35 3.55
CA ARG A 480 -28.04 12.10 3.85
C ARG A 480 -28.29 12.13 5.37
N PRO A 481 -28.44 13.32 5.97
CA PRO A 481 -28.83 13.45 7.37
C PRO A 481 -30.32 13.08 7.54
N LEU A 482 -30.57 11.78 7.77
CA LEU A 482 -31.80 11.15 8.33
C LEU A 482 -33.16 11.25 7.60
N LYS A 483 -33.55 10.11 7.01
CA LYS A 483 -34.66 9.25 7.47
C LYS A 483 -34.14 7.81 7.50
N LEU A 484 -33.63 7.34 8.65
CA LEU A 484 -32.97 6.02 8.79
C LEU A 484 -33.91 4.91 9.32
N ASN A 485 -35.18 4.90 8.86
CA ASN A 485 -36.07 3.75 9.04
C ASN A 485 -36.12 2.81 7.82
N GLY A 486 -35.25 3.03 6.83
CA GLY A 486 -35.19 2.21 5.62
C GLY A 486 -33.77 1.74 5.34
N TYR A 487 -33.28 0.79 6.14
CA TYR A 487 -32.13 -0.01 5.72
C TYR A 487 -32.60 -0.91 4.57
N LYS A 488 -32.00 -0.80 3.39
CA LYS A 488 -32.16 -1.81 2.33
C LYS A 488 -30.92 -2.70 2.35
N GLU A 489 -31.14 -3.98 2.66
CA GLU A 489 -30.10 -4.99 2.64
C GLU A 489 -29.35 -4.97 1.30
N LEU A 490 -28.05 -4.71 1.35
CA LEU A 490 -27.15 -5.19 0.30
C LEU A 490 -26.86 -6.65 0.63
N ASN A 491 -27.38 -7.53 -0.22
CA ASN A 491 -27.33 -9.00 -0.21
C ASN A 491 -25.92 -9.66 -0.11
N SER A 492 -24.90 -8.96 0.39
CA SER A 492 -23.55 -9.50 0.56
C SER A 492 -22.97 -9.37 1.97
N TYR A 493 -23.63 -8.64 2.89
CA TYR A 493 -23.21 -8.55 4.29
C TYR A 493 -24.42 -8.79 5.20
N ASN A 494 -24.55 -10.02 5.71
CA ASN A 494 -25.58 -10.44 6.67
C ASN A 494 -25.47 -9.64 7.99
N LEU A 495 -26.01 -8.42 8.02
CA LEU A 495 -26.29 -7.68 9.25
C LEU A 495 -27.80 -7.79 9.48
N GLN A 496 -28.23 -8.89 10.11
CA GLN A 496 -29.60 -8.99 10.61
C GLN A 496 -29.76 -7.99 11.76
N ILE A 497 -30.59 -6.96 11.53
CA ILE A 497 -30.94 -6.01 12.59
C ILE A 497 -31.89 -6.74 13.54
N ILE A 498 -31.38 -7.12 14.70
CA ILE A 498 -32.17 -7.78 15.73
C ILE A 498 -33.08 -6.73 16.38
N LYS A 499 -34.38 -6.83 16.09
CA LYS A 499 -35.44 -6.08 16.76
C LYS A 499 -36.06 -6.94 17.86
N HIS A 500 -36.55 -6.29 18.91
CA HIS A 500 -37.21 -6.96 20.04
C HIS A 500 -38.47 -7.76 19.63
N SER A 501 -39.19 -7.33 18.59
CA SER A 501 -40.47 -7.95 18.19
C SER A 501 -40.33 -9.35 17.58
N ASP A 502 -39.17 -9.66 17.00
CA ASP A 502 -39.04 -10.79 16.07
C ASP A 502 -38.26 -11.97 16.69
N ASN A 503 -37.60 -11.76 17.84
CA ASN A 503 -36.59 -12.67 18.38
C ASN A 503 -36.82 -13.06 19.85
N SER A 504 -36.31 -14.23 20.25
CA SER A 504 -36.37 -14.70 21.63
C SER A 504 -35.59 -13.78 22.58
N ILE A 505 -36.09 -13.57 23.81
CA ILE A 505 -35.47 -12.70 24.82
C ILE A 505 -34.00 -13.09 25.09
N GLU A 506 -33.71 -14.40 25.16
CA GLU A 506 -32.34 -14.87 25.42
C GLU A 506 -31.38 -14.56 24.25
N SER A 507 -31.87 -14.61 23.01
CA SER A 507 -31.07 -14.20 21.85
C SER A 507 -30.77 -12.70 21.83
N VAL A 508 -31.71 -11.87 22.33
CA VAL A 508 -31.52 -10.42 22.48
C VAL A 508 -30.48 -10.13 23.57
N ILE A 509 -30.56 -10.79 24.73
CA ILE A 509 -29.56 -10.65 25.81
C ILE A 509 -28.17 -11.04 25.29
N ARG A 510 -28.06 -12.18 24.59
CA ARG A 510 -26.80 -12.63 24.01
C ARG A 510 -26.25 -11.62 22.99
N ALA A 511 -27.10 -11.09 22.12
CA ALA A 511 -26.70 -10.06 21.16
C ALA A 511 -26.24 -8.76 21.85
N CYS A 512 -26.89 -8.35 22.94
CA CYS A 512 -26.45 -7.22 23.77
C CYS A 512 -25.07 -7.47 24.38
N TYR A 513 -24.77 -8.68 24.85
CA TYR A 513 -23.44 -9.04 25.33
C TYR A 513 -22.37 -9.01 24.25
N LEU A 514 -22.64 -9.63 23.10
CA LEU A 514 -21.75 -9.58 21.95
C LEU A 514 -21.52 -8.13 21.49
N ARG A 515 -22.51 -7.25 21.64
CA ARG A 515 -22.33 -5.84 21.29
C ARG A 515 -21.46 -5.08 22.29
N VAL A 516 -21.85 -5.12 23.57
CA VAL A 516 -21.24 -4.32 24.66
C VAL A 516 -19.86 -4.87 25.02
N PHE A 517 -19.76 -6.17 25.28
CA PHE A 517 -18.51 -6.81 25.69
C PHE A 517 -17.71 -7.37 24.52
N GLY A 518 -18.34 -7.64 23.37
CA GLY A 518 -17.69 -8.29 22.22
C GLY A 518 -17.66 -9.82 22.29
N ARG A 519 -17.93 -10.38 23.47
CA ARG A 519 -17.92 -11.80 23.79
C ARG A 519 -19.04 -12.13 24.76
N ASP A 520 -19.37 -13.41 24.88
CA ASP A 520 -20.20 -13.89 25.98
C ASP A 520 -19.38 -13.76 27.31
N PRO A 521 -19.93 -13.14 28.37
CA PRO A 521 -19.28 -13.04 29.68
C PRO A 521 -18.97 -14.42 30.28
N TYR A 522 -17.95 -14.50 31.13
CA TYR A 522 -17.68 -15.74 31.88
C TYR A 522 -18.82 -16.02 32.86
N THR A 523 -18.94 -17.27 33.32
CA THR A 523 -20.03 -17.69 34.22
C THR A 523 -20.11 -16.84 35.48
N GLU A 524 -18.98 -16.58 36.14
CA GLU A 524 -18.89 -15.71 37.33
C GLU A 524 -19.22 -14.25 37.02
N GLU A 525 -18.77 -13.75 35.86
CA GLU A 525 -19.11 -12.40 35.39
C GLU A 525 -20.61 -12.27 35.17
N LYS A 526 -21.26 -13.32 34.62
CA LYS A 526 -22.70 -13.36 34.37
C LYS A 526 -23.51 -13.34 35.67
N LEU A 527 -23.03 -13.97 36.75
CA LEU A 527 -23.69 -13.90 38.06
C LEU A 527 -23.87 -12.45 38.54
N ASN A 528 -22.85 -11.60 38.33
CA ASN A 528 -22.95 -10.17 38.67
C ASN A 528 -23.93 -9.39 37.80
N LEU A 529 -24.26 -9.90 36.60
CA LEU A 529 -25.15 -9.27 35.62
C LEU A 529 -26.58 -9.83 35.67
N GLN A 530 -26.82 -10.95 36.35
CA GLN A 530 -28.14 -11.54 36.56
C GLN A 530 -29.23 -10.57 37.04
N PRO A 531 -29.01 -9.63 37.98
CA PRO A 531 -30.08 -8.70 38.37
C PRO A 531 -30.57 -7.84 37.19
N ILE A 532 -29.66 -7.45 36.31
CA ILE A 532 -29.96 -6.67 35.11
C ILE A 532 -30.70 -7.55 34.08
N GLU A 533 -30.29 -8.81 33.92
CA GLU A 533 -30.98 -9.78 33.04
C GLU A 533 -32.42 -10.03 33.48
N ASN A 534 -32.64 -10.22 34.79
CA ASN A 534 -33.96 -10.49 35.35
C ASN A 534 -34.90 -9.29 35.14
N GLN A 535 -34.42 -8.06 35.38
CA GLN A 535 -35.18 -6.85 35.06
C GLN A 535 -35.63 -6.80 33.59
N PHE A 536 -34.77 -7.23 32.66
CA PHE A 536 -35.14 -7.28 31.24
C PHE A 536 -36.13 -8.40 30.93
N ARG A 537 -35.98 -9.58 31.55
CA ARG A 537 -36.92 -10.71 31.42
C ARG A 537 -38.32 -10.35 31.92
N ASP A 538 -38.38 -9.57 33.00
CA ASP A 538 -39.62 -9.03 33.57
C ASP A 538 -40.22 -7.89 32.74
N LYS A 539 -39.58 -7.51 31.62
CA LYS A 539 -39.95 -6.39 30.73
C LYS A 539 -40.01 -5.03 31.44
N SER A 540 -39.28 -4.88 32.54
CA SER A 540 -39.22 -3.62 33.30
C SER A 540 -38.31 -2.57 32.65
N ILE A 541 -37.35 -3.01 31.83
CA ILE A 541 -36.38 -2.16 31.14
C ILE A 541 -36.40 -2.36 29.62
N SER A 542 -36.17 -1.28 28.89
CA SER A 542 -35.98 -1.30 27.43
C SER A 542 -34.59 -1.82 27.01
N ILE A 543 -34.37 -2.08 25.71
CA ILE A 543 -33.03 -2.47 25.20
C ILE A 543 -32.02 -1.34 25.46
N LYS A 544 -32.42 -0.08 25.30
CA LYS A 544 -31.57 1.08 25.61
C LYS A 544 -31.14 1.08 27.08
N GLU A 545 -32.06 0.84 28.00
CA GLU A 545 -31.76 0.78 29.43
C GLU A 545 -30.92 -0.44 29.80
N LEU A 546 -31.16 -1.59 29.16
CA LEU A 546 -30.31 -2.77 29.28
C LEU A 546 -28.86 -2.44 28.87
N ILE A 547 -28.65 -1.81 27.72
CA ILE A 547 -27.32 -1.40 27.26
C ILE A 547 -26.69 -0.38 28.20
N ARG A 548 -27.48 0.57 28.72
CA ARG A 548 -27.03 1.54 29.73
C ARG A 548 -26.55 0.82 31.00
N ALA A 549 -27.34 -0.10 31.54
CA ALA A 549 -26.99 -0.86 32.74
C ALA A 549 -25.75 -1.73 32.53
N LEU A 550 -25.66 -2.45 31.41
CA LEU A 550 -24.49 -3.26 31.05
C LEU A 550 -23.23 -2.41 30.88
N SER A 551 -23.34 -1.24 30.26
CA SER A 551 -22.21 -0.33 30.05
C SER A 551 -21.77 0.35 31.34
N LYS A 552 -22.67 0.54 32.31
CA LYS A 552 -22.35 1.05 33.66
C LYS A 552 -21.85 -0.04 34.61
N SER A 553 -21.88 -1.32 34.22
CA SER A 553 -21.42 -2.40 35.09
C SER A 553 -19.94 -2.29 35.45
N ASP A 554 -19.57 -2.80 36.63
CA ASP A 554 -18.18 -2.86 37.06
C ASP A 554 -17.31 -3.71 36.12
N LEU A 555 -17.91 -4.73 35.49
CA LEU A 555 -17.24 -5.55 34.49
C LEU A 555 -16.78 -4.69 33.30
N PHE A 556 -17.70 -3.90 32.74
CA PHE A 556 -17.38 -3.05 31.59
C PHE A 556 -16.29 -2.02 31.94
N ARG A 557 -16.39 -1.41 33.12
CA ARG A 557 -15.39 -0.46 33.63
C ARG A 557 -14.01 -1.09 33.78
N LYS A 558 -13.92 -2.29 34.38
CA LYS A 558 -12.65 -3.03 34.54
C LYS A 558 -12.01 -3.40 33.20
N LEU A 559 -12.81 -3.69 32.18
CA LEU A 559 -12.31 -4.06 30.85
C LEU A 559 -11.87 -2.85 30.02
N TYR A 560 -12.67 -1.78 29.99
CA TYR A 560 -12.57 -0.75 28.96
C TYR A 560 -12.36 0.68 29.48
N TRP A 561 -12.35 0.89 30.79
CA TRP A 561 -12.09 2.20 31.37
C TRP A 561 -10.79 2.22 32.17
N THR A 562 -10.65 1.35 33.17
CA THR A 562 -9.52 1.35 34.11
C THR A 562 -8.15 1.07 33.49
N PRO A 563 -7.97 0.08 32.57
CA PRO A 563 -6.64 -0.26 32.05
C PRO A 563 -6.19 0.63 30.87
N LEU A 564 -7.07 1.51 30.38
CA LEU A 564 -6.85 2.26 29.14
C LEU A 564 -6.61 3.74 29.42
N TYR A 565 -5.86 4.39 28.51
CA TYR A 565 -5.75 5.83 28.49
C TYR A 565 -7.13 6.46 28.23
N ILE A 566 -7.47 7.53 28.94
CA ILE A 566 -8.83 8.13 28.94
C ILE A 566 -9.37 8.35 27.52
N CYS A 567 -8.61 8.96 26.61
CA CYS A 567 -9.09 9.19 25.24
C CYS A 567 -9.26 7.89 24.44
N LYS A 568 -8.44 6.85 24.72
CA LYS A 568 -8.60 5.52 24.12
C LYS A 568 -9.87 4.84 24.62
N SER A 569 -10.16 4.97 25.93
CA SER A 569 -11.39 4.48 26.54
C SER A 569 -12.60 5.16 25.91
N ILE A 570 -12.59 6.50 25.81
CA ILE A 570 -13.67 7.28 25.18
C ILE A 570 -13.88 6.82 23.74
N GLU A 571 -12.83 6.73 22.93
CA GLU A 571 -12.92 6.31 21.52
C GLU A 571 -13.52 4.90 21.39
N TYR A 572 -13.06 3.95 22.21
CA TYR A 572 -13.56 2.58 22.17
C TYR A 572 -15.02 2.46 22.62
N ILE A 573 -15.38 3.13 23.71
CA ILE A 573 -16.75 3.17 24.24
C ILE A 573 -17.68 3.81 23.19
N HIS A 574 -17.25 4.89 22.57
CA HIS A 574 -17.98 5.56 21.50
C HIS A 574 -18.23 4.63 20.32
N ILE A 575 -17.24 3.86 19.88
CA ILE A 575 -17.39 2.84 18.82
C ILE A 575 -18.41 1.76 19.22
N ARG A 576 -18.42 1.31 20.48
CA ARG A 576 -19.33 0.27 20.99
C ARG A 576 -20.77 0.76 21.16
N LEU A 577 -20.98 1.99 21.58
CA LEU A 577 -22.34 2.50 21.79
C LEU A 577 -22.94 3.12 20.53
N LEU A 578 -22.19 3.91 19.77
CA LEU A 578 -22.70 4.59 18.57
C LEU A 578 -22.43 3.84 17.27
N GLY A 579 -21.58 2.81 17.27
CA GLY A 579 -21.27 2.05 16.06
C GLY A 579 -20.34 2.76 15.09
N ARG A 580 -19.67 3.83 15.51
CA ARG A 580 -18.70 4.58 14.71
C ARG A 580 -17.57 5.14 15.56
N PRO A 581 -16.37 5.35 15.00
CA PRO A 581 -15.34 6.17 15.65
C PRO A 581 -15.77 7.64 15.71
N THR A 582 -15.04 8.43 16.50
CA THR A 582 -15.28 9.87 16.58
C THR A 582 -14.94 10.56 15.25
N TYR A 583 -15.69 11.60 14.91
CA TYR A 583 -15.48 12.37 13.69
C TYR A 583 -14.23 13.22 13.75
N GLY A 584 -13.82 13.70 14.92
CA GLY A 584 -12.69 14.59 15.01
C GLY A 584 -12.46 15.13 16.41
N ARG A 585 -11.60 16.16 16.50
CA ARG A 585 -11.08 16.64 17.78
C ARG A 585 -12.14 17.34 18.65
N LYS A 586 -13.10 18.03 18.03
CA LYS A 586 -14.19 18.70 18.75
C LYS A 586 -15.05 17.71 19.55
N GLU A 587 -15.42 16.59 18.95
CA GLU A 587 -16.27 15.56 19.57
C GLU A 587 -15.56 14.88 20.74
N ILE A 588 -14.33 14.39 20.53
CA ILE A 588 -13.58 13.73 21.62
C ILE A 588 -13.26 14.68 22.78
N ASN A 589 -13.02 15.97 22.51
CA ASN A 589 -12.80 16.97 23.56
C ASN A 589 -14.03 17.20 24.42
N ASN A 590 -15.22 17.22 23.81
CA ASN A 590 -16.46 17.37 24.56
C ASN A 590 -16.64 16.20 25.52
N TYR A 591 -16.44 14.97 25.04
CA TYR A 591 -16.50 13.77 25.89
C TYR A 591 -15.39 13.73 26.95
N PHE A 592 -14.19 14.19 26.63
CA PHE A 592 -13.10 14.31 27.58
C PHE A 592 -13.45 15.27 28.71
N ASN A 593 -14.02 16.44 28.40
CA ASN A 593 -14.45 17.42 29.39
C ASN A 593 -15.57 16.88 30.28
N LEU A 594 -16.53 16.14 29.70
CA LEU A 594 -17.59 15.48 30.46
C LEU A 594 -17.02 14.42 31.40
N ALA A 595 -16.08 13.61 30.92
CA ALA A 595 -15.41 12.59 31.73
C ALA A 595 -14.55 13.21 32.85
N SER A 596 -13.90 14.35 32.60
CA SER A 596 -13.12 15.04 33.64
C SER A 596 -14.00 15.65 34.73
N GLN A 597 -15.22 16.11 34.39
CA GLN A 597 -16.13 16.76 35.33
C GLN A 597 -17.03 15.78 36.09
N GLY A 598 -17.56 14.76 35.41
CA GLY A 598 -18.57 13.85 35.96
C GLY A 598 -18.21 12.37 35.90
N GLY A 599 -16.96 12.05 35.56
CA GLY A 599 -16.44 10.68 35.56
C GLY A 599 -17.06 9.77 34.50
N PHE A 600 -16.89 8.47 34.73
CA PHE A 600 -17.26 7.42 33.79
C PHE A 600 -18.77 7.32 33.53
N TYR A 601 -19.61 7.39 34.57
CA TYR A 601 -21.06 7.20 34.43
C TYR A 601 -21.71 8.31 33.60
N LYS A 602 -21.32 9.57 33.83
CA LYS A 602 -21.83 10.72 33.07
C LYS A 602 -21.46 10.64 31.59
N LEU A 603 -20.30 10.08 31.26
CA LEU A 603 -19.89 9.84 29.87
C LEU A 603 -20.82 8.84 29.18
N ILE A 604 -21.13 7.72 29.84
CA ILE A 604 -22.04 6.70 29.28
C ILE A 604 -23.43 7.28 29.06
N ASP A 605 -23.96 8.02 30.04
CA ASP A 605 -25.26 8.68 29.90
C ASP A 605 -25.26 9.69 28.75
N ALA A 606 -24.24 10.54 28.65
CA ALA A 606 -24.14 11.52 27.56
C ALA A 606 -24.08 10.88 26.15
N ILE A 607 -23.52 9.67 26.02
CA ILE A 607 -23.49 8.96 24.73
C ILE A 607 -24.85 8.34 24.40
N ILE A 608 -25.48 7.67 25.37
CA ILE A 608 -26.76 6.96 25.19
C ILE A 608 -27.94 7.94 25.05
N ASP A 609 -27.86 9.09 25.71
CA ASP A 609 -28.90 10.13 25.63
C ASP A 609 -28.68 11.10 24.46
N SER A 610 -27.64 10.88 23.64
CA SER A 610 -27.39 11.68 22.45
C SER A 610 -28.52 11.57 21.43
N GLU A 611 -28.79 12.66 20.71
CA GLU A 611 -29.78 12.69 19.64
C GLU A 611 -29.48 11.64 18.56
N GLU A 612 -28.20 11.42 18.25
CA GLU A 612 -27.78 10.41 17.29
C GLU A 612 -28.14 8.99 17.72
N TYR A 613 -27.93 8.65 19.01
CA TYR A 613 -28.30 7.33 19.52
C TYR A 613 -29.81 7.11 19.39
N ASN A 614 -30.61 8.08 19.84
CA ASN A 614 -32.08 8.00 19.81
C ASN A 614 -32.63 7.90 18.39
N GLN A 615 -32.07 8.65 17.44
CA GLN A 615 -32.52 8.63 16.05
C GLN A 615 -32.17 7.35 15.29
N VAL A 616 -31.07 6.69 15.67
CA VAL A 616 -30.54 5.53 14.93
C VAL A 616 -31.01 4.21 15.55
N PHE A 617 -30.96 4.10 16.87
CA PHE A 617 -31.30 2.87 17.59
C PHE A 617 -32.63 2.98 18.33
N GLY A 618 -32.97 4.16 18.83
CA GLY A 618 -34.10 4.36 19.71
C GLY A 618 -34.03 3.43 20.93
N ASP A 619 -35.19 2.96 21.39
CA ASP A 619 -35.27 2.11 22.59
C ASP A 619 -35.31 0.61 22.29
N ASN A 620 -35.48 0.25 21.00
CA ASN A 620 -35.84 -1.11 20.56
C ASN A 620 -34.79 -1.82 19.67
N ILE A 621 -33.71 -1.13 19.27
CA ILE A 621 -32.68 -1.69 18.38
C ILE A 621 -31.36 -1.82 19.15
N ILE A 622 -30.70 -2.97 19.02
CA ILE A 622 -29.36 -3.18 19.57
C ILE A 622 -28.35 -2.41 18.69
N PRO A 623 -27.42 -1.64 19.28
CA PRO A 623 -26.36 -0.98 18.54
C PRO A 623 -25.57 -1.94 17.67
N TYR A 624 -25.26 -1.51 16.46
CA TYR A 624 -24.46 -2.27 15.50
C TYR A 624 -23.36 -1.38 14.92
N GLU A 625 -22.34 -1.98 14.32
CA GLU A 625 -21.27 -1.24 13.64
C GLU A 625 -21.82 -0.58 12.38
N ARG A 626 -21.83 0.76 12.36
CA ARG A 626 -22.32 1.59 11.25
C ARG A 626 -21.21 2.11 10.36
N TYR A 627 -20.07 2.48 10.95
CA TYR A 627 -18.96 3.06 10.21
C TYR A 627 -17.63 2.42 10.56
N LEU A 628 -16.78 2.31 9.54
CA LEU A 628 -15.42 1.81 9.63
C LEU A 628 -14.44 2.88 9.15
N THR A 629 -13.22 2.81 9.66
CA THR A 629 -12.10 3.56 9.09
C THR A 629 -11.60 2.85 7.82
N PRO A 630 -11.02 3.58 6.86
CA PRO A 630 -10.35 2.99 5.70
C PRO A 630 -9.37 1.88 6.07
N TYR A 631 -8.59 2.08 7.14
CA TYR A 631 -7.68 1.06 7.66
C TYR A 631 -8.40 -0.23 8.07
N ASN A 632 -9.45 -0.15 8.88
CA ASN A 632 -10.20 -1.33 9.33
C ASN A 632 -10.94 -2.04 8.18
N LEU A 633 -11.46 -1.29 7.20
CA LEU A 633 -12.07 -1.86 6.01
C LEU A 633 -11.06 -2.66 5.18
N SER A 634 -9.85 -2.15 5.02
CA SER A 634 -8.79 -2.81 4.25
C SER A 634 -8.40 -4.18 4.83
N LEU A 635 -8.38 -4.30 6.17
CA LEU A 635 -8.07 -5.55 6.88
C LEU A 635 -9.11 -6.66 6.64
N GLY A 636 -10.36 -6.27 6.36
CA GLY A 636 -11.45 -7.21 6.06
C GLY A 636 -11.57 -7.55 4.57
N THR A 637 -11.39 -6.57 3.69
CA THR A 637 -11.76 -6.67 2.26
C THR A 637 -10.60 -7.00 1.32
N LEU A 638 -9.37 -6.57 1.62
CA LEU A 638 -8.19 -6.76 0.76
C LEU A 638 -7.42 -8.06 1.08
N ARG A 639 -8.12 -9.09 1.56
CA ARG A 639 -7.53 -10.43 1.74
C ARG A 639 -7.41 -11.11 0.38
N VAL A 640 -6.37 -11.92 0.20
CA VAL A 640 -6.09 -12.60 -1.10
C VAL A 640 -7.30 -13.38 -1.61
N HIS A 641 -8.06 -14.00 -0.70
CA HIS A 641 -9.24 -14.81 -1.07
C HIS A 641 -10.40 -13.95 -1.60
N SER A 642 -10.71 -12.83 -0.96
CA SER A 642 -11.81 -11.93 -1.36
C SER A 642 -11.49 -11.16 -2.64
N ILE A 643 -10.22 -10.85 -2.90
CA ILE A 643 -9.79 -10.20 -4.15
C ILE A 643 -10.00 -11.13 -5.34
N LYS A 644 -9.66 -12.42 -5.21
CA LYS A 644 -9.80 -13.41 -6.30
C LYS A 644 -11.25 -13.59 -6.76
N GLU A 645 -12.22 -13.49 -5.86
CA GLU A 645 -13.63 -13.60 -6.22
C GLU A 645 -14.14 -12.35 -6.93
N LYS A 646 -13.77 -11.16 -6.45
CA LYS A 646 -14.23 -9.87 -7.01
C LYS A 646 -13.57 -9.50 -8.34
N PHE A 647 -12.32 -9.90 -8.55
CA PHE A 647 -11.53 -9.57 -9.75
C PHE A 647 -11.26 -10.78 -10.66
N LYS A 648 -12.11 -11.83 -10.62
CA LYS A 648 -12.26 -12.68 -11.79
C LYS A 648 -12.71 -11.77 -12.92
N LYS A 649 -11.78 -11.32 -13.76
CA LYS A 649 -12.11 -10.79 -15.08
C LYS A 649 -12.96 -11.88 -15.71
N SER A 650 -14.27 -11.64 -15.80
CA SER A 650 -15.06 -12.31 -16.80
C SER A 650 -14.47 -11.84 -18.12
N HIS A 651 -13.46 -12.56 -18.61
CA HIS A 651 -13.36 -12.69 -20.05
C HIS A 651 -14.75 -13.18 -20.44
N SER A 652 -15.57 -12.29 -21.02
CA SER A 652 -16.76 -12.73 -21.74
C SER A 652 -16.27 -13.90 -22.56
N THR A 653 -16.85 -15.08 -22.33
CA THR A 653 -16.46 -16.29 -23.04
C THR A 653 -16.42 -15.90 -24.50
N ILE A 654 -15.22 -15.88 -25.08
CA ILE A 654 -14.97 -15.43 -26.45
C ILE A 654 -16.08 -15.99 -27.31
N ASP A 655 -16.82 -15.10 -27.96
CA ASP A 655 -18.06 -15.40 -28.66
C ASP A 655 -17.85 -16.64 -29.54
N LYS A 656 -18.62 -17.68 -29.24
CA LYS A 656 -18.69 -18.89 -30.06
C LYS A 656 -19.48 -18.59 -31.33
N ASN A 657 -19.08 -17.58 -32.11
CA ASN A 657 -19.75 -17.18 -33.35
C ASN A 657 -19.89 -18.37 -34.32
N PHE A 658 -18.91 -19.28 -34.35
CA PHE A 658 -19.02 -20.50 -35.16
C PHE A 658 -20.14 -21.44 -34.70
N VAL A 659 -20.41 -21.50 -33.39
CA VAL A 659 -21.52 -22.29 -32.83
C VAL A 659 -22.84 -21.62 -33.18
N GLU A 660 -22.95 -20.30 -33.02
CA GLU A 660 -24.17 -19.57 -33.37
C GLU A 660 -24.49 -19.60 -34.87
N LEU A 661 -23.48 -19.63 -35.74
CA LEU A 661 -23.66 -19.82 -37.18
C LEU A 661 -24.08 -21.25 -37.54
N GLY A 662 -23.70 -22.24 -36.72
CA GLY A 662 -24.03 -23.66 -36.92
C GLY A 662 -25.33 -24.12 -36.23
N THR A 663 -25.89 -23.34 -35.30
CA THR A 663 -27.14 -23.71 -34.63
C THR A 663 -28.35 -23.44 -35.52
N VAL A 664 -29.24 -24.43 -35.55
CA VAL A 664 -30.50 -24.32 -36.27
C VAL A 664 -31.42 -23.35 -35.52
N LYS A 665 -31.78 -22.23 -36.16
CA LYS A 665 -32.61 -21.17 -35.56
C LYS A 665 -34.12 -21.48 -35.58
N GLU A 666 -34.56 -22.40 -36.43
CA GLU A 666 -35.98 -22.74 -36.59
C GLU A 666 -36.43 -23.84 -35.62
N ILE A 667 -37.63 -23.68 -35.05
CA ILE A 667 -38.29 -24.71 -34.25
C ILE A 667 -38.74 -25.85 -35.18
N ARG A 668 -38.08 -27.00 -35.09
CA ARG A 668 -38.41 -28.17 -35.92
C ARG A 668 -39.56 -28.96 -35.33
N SER A 669 -40.75 -28.82 -35.92
CA SER A 669 -41.86 -29.74 -35.65
C SER A 669 -41.58 -31.12 -36.25
N LYS A 670 -42.27 -32.15 -35.74
CA LYS A 670 -42.18 -33.53 -36.27
C LYS A 670 -42.48 -33.59 -37.78
N ASN A 671 -43.42 -32.76 -38.26
CA ASN A 671 -43.77 -32.67 -39.68
C ASN A 671 -42.65 -32.05 -40.53
N ASN A 672 -41.94 -31.04 -40.01
CA ASN A 672 -40.78 -30.45 -40.69
C ASN A 672 -39.66 -31.49 -40.83
N ILE A 673 -39.41 -32.27 -39.78
CA ILE A 673 -38.42 -33.35 -39.78
C ILE A 673 -38.80 -34.44 -40.81
N THR A 674 -40.05 -34.89 -40.84
CA THR A 674 -40.48 -35.93 -41.79
C THR A 674 -40.44 -35.46 -43.25
N MET A 675 -40.75 -34.20 -43.52
CA MET A 675 -40.62 -33.63 -44.86
C MET A 675 -39.15 -33.60 -45.32
N LYS A 676 -38.23 -33.15 -44.45
CA LYS A 676 -36.79 -33.13 -44.73
C LYS A 676 -36.20 -34.54 -44.88
N LEU A 677 -36.74 -35.54 -44.17
CA LEU A 677 -36.34 -36.95 -44.36
C LEU A 677 -36.81 -37.54 -45.68
N LYS A 678 -37.93 -37.07 -46.25
CA LYS A 678 -38.51 -37.58 -47.50
C LYS A 678 -38.01 -36.85 -48.76
N GLN A 679 -37.13 -35.86 -48.62
CA GLN A 679 -36.63 -35.08 -49.75
C GLN A 679 -35.73 -35.93 -50.67
N GLY A 680 -35.74 -35.62 -51.97
CA GLY A 680 -34.91 -36.29 -52.97
C GLY A 680 -35.60 -37.46 -53.69
N VAL A 681 -34.82 -38.19 -54.48
CA VAL A 681 -35.29 -39.41 -55.17
C VAL A 681 -35.51 -40.51 -54.13
N SER A 682 -36.46 -41.42 -54.39
CA SER A 682 -36.78 -42.49 -53.46
C SER A 682 -35.55 -43.37 -53.15
N LYS A 683 -35.43 -43.79 -51.88
CA LYS A 683 -34.39 -44.75 -51.42
C LYS A 683 -34.42 -46.08 -52.17
N ARG A 684 -35.50 -46.40 -52.89
CA ARG A 684 -35.59 -47.59 -53.74
C ARG A 684 -34.46 -47.66 -54.77
N ARG A 685 -33.94 -46.52 -55.24
CA ARG A 685 -32.78 -46.49 -56.15
C ARG A 685 -31.52 -47.10 -55.52
N GLU A 686 -31.30 -46.89 -54.23
CA GLU A 686 -30.17 -47.46 -53.49
C GLU A 686 -30.42 -48.93 -53.11
N GLN A 687 -31.68 -49.33 -52.99
CA GLN A 687 -32.11 -50.65 -52.50
C GLN A 687 -32.40 -51.68 -53.61
N THR A 688 -32.28 -51.32 -54.90
CA THR A 688 -32.55 -52.25 -56.01
C THR A 688 -31.43 -53.29 -56.14
N VAL A 689 -31.80 -54.57 -56.13
CA VAL A 689 -30.90 -55.70 -56.37
C VAL A 689 -30.90 -56.05 -57.86
N ILE A 690 -29.72 -56.26 -58.45
CA ILE A 690 -29.54 -56.64 -59.85
C ILE A 690 -29.18 -58.13 -59.90
N PHE A 691 -29.94 -58.92 -60.65
CA PHE A 691 -29.69 -60.35 -60.83
C PHE A 691 -28.90 -60.58 -62.13
N ALA A 692 -27.75 -61.22 -62.02
CA ALA A 692 -26.87 -61.53 -63.15
C ALA A 692 -26.42 -62.99 -63.14
N ARG A 693 -26.26 -63.57 -64.33
CA ARG A 693 -25.65 -64.89 -64.51
C ARG A 693 -24.14 -64.76 -64.50
N HIS A 694 -23.48 -65.46 -63.57
CA HIS A 694 -22.02 -65.58 -63.52
C HIS A 694 -21.59 -67.01 -63.86
N SER A 695 -20.31 -67.20 -64.21
CA SER A 695 -19.76 -68.51 -64.61
C SER A 695 -19.86 -69.58 -63.52
N ASN A 696 -19.89 -69.19 -62.24
CA ASN A 696 -19.83 -70.09 -61.08
C ASN A 696 -21.17 -70.19 -60.32
N ASN A 697 -22.31 -69.99 -61.01
CA ASN A 697 -23.61 -69.98 -60.36
C ASN A 697 -24.04 -71.38 -59.89
N ASN A 698 -24.34 -71.51 -58.59
CA ASN A 698 -24.96 -72.71 -58.01
C ASN A 698 -26.40 -72.88 -58.51
N GLN A 699 -26.92 -74.11 -58.49
CA GLN A 699 -28.29 -74.39 -58.97
C GLN A 699 -29.37 -73.56 -58.27
N SER A 700 -29.25 -73.32 -56.96
CA SER A 700 -30.16 -72.43 -56.21
C SER A 700 -30.10 -70.96 -56.69
N SER A 701 -28.92 -70.47 -57.08
CA SER A 701 -28.78 -69.11 -57.62
C SER A 701 -29.38 -68.97 -59.02
N LEU A 702 -29.28 -70.03 -59.86
CA LEU A 702 -29.95 -70.08 -61.15
C LEU A 702 -31.46 -70.11 -60.98
N GLU A 703 -31.97 -70.86 -59.99
CA GLU A 703 -33.38 -70.91 -59.66
C GLU A 703 -33.91 -69.54 -59.19
N GLN A 704 -33.12 -68.80 -58.39
CA GLN A 704 -33.44 -67.42 -58.01
C GLN A 704 -33.45 -66.47 -59.21
N LEU A 705 -32.52 -66.65 -60.16
CA LEU A 705 -32.45 -65.84 -61.37
C LEU A 705 -33.66 -66.10 -62.28
N ILE A 706 -34.05 -67.35 -62.46
CA ILE A 706 -35.28 -67.75 -63.18
C ILE A 706 -36.50 -67.09 -62.52
N LYS A 707 -36.65 -67.22 -61.19
CA LYS A 707 -37.76 -66.58 -60.45
C LYS A 707 -37.72 -65.05 -60.57
N ALA A 708 -36.54 -64.43 -60.55
CA ALA A 708 -36.40 -62.98 -60.77
C ALA A 708 -36.81 -62.57 -62.18
N ALA A 709 -36.44 -63.34 -63.21
CA ALA A 709 -36.86 -63.11 -64.60
C ALA A 709 -38.38 -63.24 -64.75
N TYR A 710 -39.00 -64.25 -64.12
CA TYR A 710 -40.45 -64.40 -64.06
C TYR A 710 -41.13 -63.19 -63.42
N ARG A 711 -40.64 -62.74 -62.25
CA ARG A 711 -41.17 -61.55 -61.57
C ARG A 711 -40.99 -60.27 -62.39
N GLN A 712 -39.92 -60.15 -63.15
CA GLN A 712 -39.67 -58.98 -63.98
C GLN A 712 -40.58 -58.94 -65.20
N VAL A 713 -40.66 -60.04 -65.95
CA VAL A 713 -41.41 -60.13 -67.20
C VAL A 713 -42.91 -60.19 -66.94
N PHE A 714 -43.35 -60.94 -65.93
CA PHE A 714 -44.77 -61.12 -65.64
C PHE A 714 -45.28 -60.33 -64.42
N GLU A 715 -44.44 -59.46 -63.84
CA GLU A 715 -44.73 -58.65 -62.64
C GLU A 715 -44.97 -59.44 -61.33
N ARG A 716 -45.08 -60.76 -61.40
CA ARG A 716 -45.38 -61.69 -60.29
C ARG A 716 -44.86 -63.09 -60.59
N ASP A 717 -44.77 -63.94 -59.57
CA ASP A 717 -44.44 -65.36 -59.73
C ASP A 717 -45.53 -66.07 -60.57
N ILE A 718 -45.14 -67.10 -61.33
CA ILE A 718 -45.95 -67.75 -62.38
C ILE A 718 -46.89 -68.86 -61.84
N ASP A 719 -46.57 -69.43 -60.68
CA ASP A 719 -47.34 -70.50 -60.02
C ASP A 719 -48.86 -70.27 -59.89
N PRO A 720 -49.36 -69.03 -59.63
CA PRO A 720 -50.79 -68.83 -59.39
C PRO A 720 -51.67 -68.86 -60.65
N TYR A 721 -51.11 -68.83 -61.87
CA TYR A 721 -51.92 -68.70 -63.09
C TYR A 721 -51.40 -69.47 -64.32
N SER A 722 -50.38 -70.33 -64.15
CA SER A 722 -49.95 -71.28 -65.19
C SER A 722 -50.29 -72.72 -64.80
N ILE A 723 -50.41 -73.61 -65.78
CA ILE A 723 -50.70 -75.05 -65.57
C ILE A 723 -49.40 -75.83 -65.21
N GLY A 724 -48.29 -75.12 -64.97
CA GLY A 724 -47.03 -75.65 -64.39
C GLY A 724 -46.05 -76.30 -65.37
N ARG A 725 -46.41 -76.52 -66.64
CA ARG A 725 -45.54 -77.18 -67.63
C ARG A 725 -45.05 -76.30 -68.79
N GLU A 726 -45.47 -75.03 -68.83
CA GLU A 726 -45.27 -74.16 -70.01
C GLU A 726 -43.80 -73.82 -70.29
N PHE A 727 -42.99 -73.62 -69.25
CA PHE A 727 -41.58 -73.22 -69.38
C PHE A 727 -40.57 -74.27 -68.93
N TYR A 728 -41.02 -75.49 -68.60
CA TYR A 728 -40.14 -76.57 -68.13
C TYR A 728 -38.96 -76.85 -69.08
N LEU A 729 -39.20 -76.80 -70.39
CA LEU A 729 -38.15 -76.96 -71.40
C LEU A 729 -37.13 -75.81 -71.37
N LEU A 730 -37.59 -74.56 -71.23
CA LEU A 730 -36.71 -73.40 -71.14
C LEU A 730 -35.88 -73.39 -69.86
N GLU A 731 -36.47 -73.79 -68.74
CA GLU A 731 -35.76 -73.92 -67.47
C GLU A 731 -34.62 -74.94 -67.56
N ASN A 732 -34.88 -76.12 -68.12
CA ASN A 732 -33.85 -77.14 -68.34
C ASN A 732 -32.72 -76.65 -69.27
N LEU A 733 -33.06 -75.95 -70.35
CA LEU A 733 -32.07 -75.32 -71.23
C LEU A 733 -31.27 -74.22 -70.51
N PHE A 734 -31.91 -73.47 -69.63
CA PHE A 734 -31.22 -72.45 -68.83
C PHE A 734 -30.28 -73.07 -67.79
N TYR A 735 -30.69 -74.16 -67.11
CA TYR A 735 -29.87 -74.92 -66.17
C TYR A 735 -28.64 -75.54 -66.83
N THR A 736 -28.79 -76.12 -68.02
CA THR A 736 -27.67 -76.68 -68.80
C THR A 736 -26.73 -75.61 -69.35
N GLY A 737 -27.16 -74.34 -69.37
CA GLY A 737 -26.37 -73.20 -69.83
C GLY A 737 -26.32 -73.03 -71.33
N SER A 738 -27.19 -73.71 -72.07
CA SER A 738 -27.36 -73.49 -73.51
C SER A 738 -28.08 -72.18 -73.83
N LEU A 739 -28.82 -71.60 -72.88
CA LEU A 739 -29.50 -70.32 -73.02
C LEU A 739 -28.89 -69.23 -72.14
N THR A 740 -28.66 -68.06 -72.74
CA THR A 740 -28.32 -66.82 -72.04
C THR A 740 -29.54 -66.24 -71.31
N VAL A 741 -29.33 -65.29 -70.39
CA VAL A 741 -30.44 -64.60 -69.70
C VAL A 741 -31.26 -63.80 -70.71
N LYS A 742 -30.60 -63.19 -71.70
CA LYS A 742 -31.25 -62.47 -72.80
C LYS A 742 -32.17 -63.39 -73.61
N GLU A 743 -31.68 -64.52 -74.08
CA GLU A 743 -32.49 -65.48 -74.85
C GLU A 743 -33.61 -66.06 -73.99
N PHE A 744 -33.35 -66.33 -72.71
CA PHE A 744 -34.38 -66.78 -71.78
C PHE A 744 -35.51 -65.75 -71.64
N VAL A 745 -35.19 -64.47 -71.38
CA VAL A 745 -36.16 -63.37 -71.31
C VAL A 745 -36.90 -63.18 -72.64
N GLN A 746 -36.22 -63.36 -73.77
CA GLN A 746 -36.83 -63.31 -75.11
C GLN A 746 -37.87 -64.39 -75.30
N HIS A 747 -37.55 -65.64 -74.98
CA HIS A 747 -38.51 -66.74 -75.06
C HIS A 747 -39.71 -66.55 -74.12
N LEU A 748 -39.49 -65.98 -72.93
CA LEU A 748 -40.60 -65.62 -72.02
C LEU A 748 -41.52 -64.56 -72.63
N GLY A 749 -40.96 -63.51 -73.24
CA GLY A 749 -41.74 -62.45 -73.87
C GLY A 749 -42.49 -62.90 -75.14
N GLN A 750 -41.99 -63.91 -75.85
CA GLN A 750 -42.64 -64.47 -77.04
C GLN A 750 -43.69 -65.55 -76.72
N SER A 751 -43.81 -65.94 -75.44
CA SER A 751 -44.69 -67.02 -75.01
C SER A 751 -46.18 -66.70 -75.18
N GLU A 752 -46.99 -67.76 -75.28
CA GLU A 752 -48.46 -67.61 -75.28
C GLU A 752 -48.97 -67.04 -73.96
N LEU A 753 -48.31 -67.33 -72.83
CA LEU A 753 -48.65 -66.77 -71.52
C LEU A 753 -48.46 -65.25 -71.51
N TYR A 754 -47.35 -64.74 -72.05
CA TYR A 754 -47.11 -63.30 -72.13
C TYR A 754 -48.13 -62.62 -73.04
N ARG A 755 -48.50 -63.28 -74.15
CA ARG A 755 -49.57 -62.80 -75.05
C ARG A 755 -50.91 -62.67 -74.31
N LYS A 756 -51.29 -63.69 -73.53
CA LYS A 756 -52.55 -63.71 -72.78
C LYS A 756 -52.61 -62.65 -71.68
N GLU A 757 -51.50 -62.39 -70.99
CA GLU A 757 -51.50 -61.44 -69.85
C GLU A 757 -51.29 -59.99 -70.26
N PHE A 758 -50.39 -59.70 -71.20
CA PHE A 758 -49.93 -58.33 -71.47
C PHE A 758 -50.19 -57.84 -72.90
N PHE A 759 -50.69 -58.68 -73.80
CA PHE A 759 -51.03 -58.30 -75.17
C PHE A 759 -52.54 -58.31 -75.45
N GLU A 760 -53.22 -59.45 -75.24
CA GLU A 760 -54.65 -59.60 -75.53
C GLU A 760 -55.58 -58.63 -74.77
N PRO A 761 -55.37 -58.34 -73.47
CA PRO A 761 -56.28 -57.47 -72.72
C PRO A 761 -56.01 -55.96 -72.91
N TYR A 762 -54.97 -55.57 -73.65
CA TYR A 762 -54.51 -54.18 -73.69
C TYR A 762 -54.33 -53.65 -75.13
N PRO A 763 -54.60 -52.36 -75.39
CA PRO A 763 -54.33 -51.75 -76.69
C PRO A 763 -52.82 -51.63 -76.94
N ASN A 764 -52.39 -51.61 -78.21
CA ASN A 764 -50.98 -51.56 -78.61
C ASN A 764 -50.15 -50.49 -77.87
N THR A 765 -50.68 -49.29 -77.64
CA THR A 765 -50.00 -48.23 -76.89
C THR A 765 -49.68 -48.62 -75.44
N LYS A 766 -50.59 -49.34 -74.78
CA LYS A 766 -50.39 -49.87 -73.43
C LYS A 766 -49.43 -51.06 -73.45
N VAL A 767 -49.50 -51.91 -74.48
CA VAL A 767 -48.52 -52.98 -74.71
C VAL A 767 -47.12 -52.41 -74.87
N ILE A 768 -46.94 -51.29 -75.57
CA ILE A 768 -45.64 -50.63 -75.74
C ILE A 768 -45.11 -50.16 -74.38
N GLU A 769 -45.95 -49.49 -73.60
CA GLU A 769 -45.60 -49.02 -72.26
C GLU A 769 -45.18 -50.17 -71.33
N LEU A 770 -45.96 -51.25 -71.31
CA LEU A 770 -45.66 -52.46 -70.53
C LEU A 770 -44.40 -53.16 -71.06
N GLY A 771 -44.25 -53.31 -72.38
CA GLY A 771 -43.06 -53.89 -72.99
C GLY A 771 -41.79 -53.11 -72.62
N THR A 772 -41.79 -51.79 -72.71
CA THR A 772 -40.65 -50.97 -72.26
C THR A 772 -40.41 -51.09 -70.75
N LYS A 773 -41.46 -51.30 -69.95
CA LYS A 773 -41.34 -51.52 -68.50
C LYS A 773 -40.69 -52.88 -68.19
N HIS A 774 -41.15 -53.96 -68.81
CA HIS A 774 -40.66 -55.32 -68.56
C HIS A 774 -39.25 -55.51 -69.10
N PHE A 775 -38.99 -55.10 -70.34
CA PHE A 775 -37.74 -55.41 -71.02
C PHE A 775 -36.69 -54.30 -70.91
N LEU A 776 -37.07 -53.02 -70.85
CA LEU A 776 -36.11 -51.90 -70.78
C LEU A 776 -36.02 -51.23 -69.41
N GLY A 777 -36.88 -51.62 -68.47
CA GLY A 777 -36.87 -51.07 -67.11
C GLY A 777 -37.41 -49.64 -67.01
N ARG A 778 -38.10 -49.12 -68.04
CA ARG A 778 -38.51 -47.71 -68.14
C ARG A 778 -39.80 -47.48 -68.93
N ALA A 779 -40.30 -46.25 -68.91
CA ALA A 779 -41.37 -45.79 -69.80
C ALA A 779 -40.82 -45.46 -71.22
N PRO A 780 -41.70 -45.35 -72.24
CA PRO A 780 -41.30 -44.83 -73.56
C PRO A 780 -40.74 -43.40 -73.48
N LYS A 781 -39.63 -43.15 -74.19
CA LYS A 781 -38.86 -41.90 -74.19
C LYS A 781 -39.64 -40.74 -74.79
N ASP A 782 -40.22 -40.96 -75.96
CA ASP A 782 -40.86 -39.91 -76.75
C ASP A 782 -41.95 -40.48 -77.68
N GLN A 783 -42.62 -39.58 -78.41
CA GLN A 783 -43.65 -39.99 -79.36
C GLN A 783 -43.08 -40.76 -80.56
N GLY A 784 -41.80 -40.54 -80.90
CA GLY A 784 -41.10 -41.27 -81.95
C GLY A 784 -41.03 -42.76 -81.64
N GLU A 785 -40.60 -43.11 -80.42
CA GLU A 785 -40.52 -44.48 -79.93
C GLU A 785 -41.90 -45.15 -79.90
N ILE A 786 -42.93 -44.45 -79.43
CA ILE A 786 -44.31 -44.98 -79.42
C ILE A 786 -44.80 -45.26 -80.85
N ARG A 787 -44.57 -44.34 -81.80
CA ARG A 787 -44.97 -44.53 -83.21
C ARG A 787 -44.24 -45.71 -83.85
N PHE A 788 -42.93 -45.81 -83.62
CA PHE A 788 -42.08 -46.87 -84.15
C PHE A 788 -42.59 -48.26 -83.69
N TYR A 789 -42.78 -48.44 -82.38
CA TYR A 789 -43.26 -49.72 -81.87
C TYR A 789 -44.72 -50.01 -82.21
N ASN A 790 -45.57 -48.99 -82.34
CA ASN A 790 -46.95 -49.20 -82.76
C ASN A 790 -47.01 -49.72 -84.21
N GLN A 791 -46.13 -49.23 -85.09
CA GLN A 791 -46.01 -49.74 -86.46
C GLN A 791 -45.53 -51.19 -86.50
N ILE A 792 -44.55 -51.55 -85.65
CA ILE A 792 -44.07 -52.94 -85.54
C ILE A 792 -45.19 -53.86 -85.05
N LEU A 793 -45.89 -53.48 -83.99
CA LEU A 793 -47.00 -54.27 -83.45
C LEU A 793 -48.14 -54.45 -84.48
N ALA A 794 -48.45 -53.41 -85.26
CA ALA A 794 -49.48 -53.47 -86.29
C ALA A 794 -49.10 -54.34 -87.50
N SER A 795 -47.82 -54.41 -87.86
CA SER A 795 -47.36 -55.10 -89.08
C SER A 795 -46.87 -56.54 -88.85
N GLN A 796 -46.17 -56.79 -87.74
CA GLN A 796 -45.44 -58.05 -87.50
C GLN A 796 -45.85 -58.75 -86.19
N GLY A 797 -46.64 -58.08 -85.34
CA GLY A 797 -47.16 -58.65 -84.09
C GLY A 797 -46.17 -58.66 -82.92
N LEU A 798 -46.56 -59.38 -81.86
CA LEU A 798 -45.88 -59.35 -80.55
C LEU A 798 -44.45 -59.89 -80.57
N LYS A 799 -44.20 -61.00 -81.28
CA LYS A 799 -42.88 -61.66 -81.30
C LYS A 799 -41.78 -60.73 -81.81
N PHE A 800 -42.03 -60.07 -82.94
CA PHE A 800 -41.13 -59.06 -83.51
C PHE A 800 -40.98 -57.81 -82.64
N PHE A 801 -42.02 -57.41 -81.90
CA PHE A 801 -41.91 -56.29 -80.97
C PHE A 801 -40.96 -56.60 -79.80
N VAL A 802 -41.07 -57.80 -79.21
CA VAL A 802 -40.15 -58.26 -78.15
C VAL A 802 -38.72 -58.38 -78.68
N ASP A 803 -38.55 -58.92 -79.89
CA ASP A 803 -37.22 -59.05 -80.52
C ASP A 803 -36.56 -57.69 -80.75
N ASN A 804 -37.32 -56.69 -81.19
CA ASN A 804 -36.81 -55.33 -81.36
C ASN A 804 -36.42 -54.67 -80.03
N LEU A 805 -37.14 -54.93 -78.94
CA LEU A 805 -36.78 -54.40 -77.62
C LEU A 805 -35.48 -55.04 -77.09
N ILE A 806 -35.37 -56.37 -77.17
CA ILE A 806 -34.26 -57.13 -76.59
C ILE A 806 -32.97 -57.02 -77.42
N ASN A 807 -33.10 -56.89 -78.75
CA ASN A 807 -31.95 -56.64 -79.63
C ASN A 807 -31.63 -55.14 -79.82
N SER A 808 -32.35 -54.24 -79.12
CA SER A 808 -32.01 -52.83 -79.14
C SER A 808 -30.64 -52.59 -78.52
N GLN A 809 -29.92 -51.60 -79.06
CA GLN A 809 -28.63 -51.17 -78.53
C GLN A 809 -28.73 -50.80 -77.04
N GLU A 810 -29.86 -50.23 -76.61
CA GLU A 810 -30.10 -49.90 -75.21
C GLU A 810 -30.17 -51.12 -74.30
N TYR A 811 -30.82 -52.21 -74.73
CA TYR A 811 -30.89 -53.43 -73.94
C TYR A 811 -29.50 -54.04 -73.78
N ILE A 812 -28.72 -54.06 -74.86
CA ILE A 812 -27.36 -54.61 -74.88
C ILE A 812 -26.43 -53.79 -73.96
N GLU A 813 -26.48 -52.47 -74.00
CA GLU A 813 -25.64 -51.61 -73.16
C GLU A 813 -25.97 -51.68 -71.68
N VAL A 814 -27.25 -51.88 -71.32
CA VAL A 814 -27.70 -51.82 -69.92
C VAL A 814 -27.71 -53.19 -69.26
N PHE A 815 -28.15 -54.23 -69.99
CA PHE A 815 -28.33 -55.58 -69.44
C PHE A 815 -27.37 -56.61 -70.05
N GLY A 816 -26.99 -56.43 -71.32
CA GLY A 816 -26.22 -57.43 -72.06
C GLY A 816 -26.91 -58.80 -72.06
N ASP A 817 -26.11 -59.87 -72.12
CA ASP A 817 -26.65 -61.24 -72.24
C ASP A 817 -26.93 -61.92 -70.88
N ASN A 818 -26.45 -61.32 -69.79
CA ASN A 818 -26.36 -61.98 -68.48
C ASN A 818 -27.21 -61.34 -67.38
N ILE A 819 -27.78 -60.14 -67.57
CA ILE A 819 -28.52 -59.42 -66.51
C ILE A 819 -30.02 -59.50 -66.76
N VAL A 820 -30.79 -59.78 -65.71
CA VAL A 820 -32.25 -59.67 -65.75
C VAL A 820 -32.63 -58.19 -65.72
N PRO A 821 -33.55 -57.74 -66.60
CA PRO A 821 -34.01 -56.36 -66.55
C PRO A 821 -34.49 -55.93 -65.16
N TYR A 822 -34.24 -54.69 -64.79
CA TYR A 822 -34.62 -54.15 -63.48
C TYR A 822 -35.18 -52.73 -63.61
N ARG A 823 -35.88 -52.23 -62.58
CA ARG A 823 -36.41 -50.87 -62.55
C ARG A 823 -35.28 -49.85 -62.63
N ARG A 824 -35.29 -49.01 -63.67
CA ARG A 824 -34.33 -47.92 -63.83
C ARG A 824 -34.95 -46.58 -63.39
N PHE A 825 -34.08 -45.64 -63.02
CA PHE A 825 -34.45 -44.27 -62.67
C PHE A 825 -33.81 -43.30 -63.69
N PRO A 826 -34.38 -43.16 -64.91
CA PRO A 826 -33.79 -42.32 -65.95
C PRO A 826 -33.85 -40.84 -65.59
N THR A 827 -32.80 -40.07 -65.91
CA THR A 827 -32.71 -38.64 -65.58
C THR A 827 -32.80 -37.72 -66.79
N LEU A 828 -32.19 -38.11 -67.91
CA LEU A 828 -31.99 -37.25 -69.08
C LEU A 828 -33.24 -37.01 -69.95
N PRO A 829 -34.01 -38.04 -70.37
CA PRO A 829 -35.14 -37.80 -71.27
C PRO A 829 -36.30 -37.11 -70.53
N ALA A 830 -36.79 -35.98 -71.06
CA ALA A 830 -37.87 -35.22 -70.47
C ALA A 830 -39.13 -36.07 -70.25
N GLY A 831 -39.69 -36.04 -69.04
CA GLY A 831 -40.89 -36.80 -68.69
C GLY A 831 -40.64 -38.27 -68.36
N THR A 832 -39.51 -38.87 -68.72
CA THR A 832 -39.29 -40.31 -68.42
C THR A 832 -39.21 -40.61 -66.93
N PHE A 833 -38.48 -39.82 -66.13
CA PHE A 833 -38.43 -40.02 -64.67
C PHE A 833 -39.82 -40.09 -64.02
N PRO A 834 -40.69 -39.05 -64.11
CA PRO A 834 -42.02 -39.12 -63.48
C PRO A 834 -42.90 -40.22 -64.10
N ASN A 835 -42.79 -40.48 -65.40
CA ASN A 835 -43.58 -41.52 -66.06
C ASN A 835 -43.19 -42.92 -65.58
N THR A 836 -41.89 -43.18 -65.42
CA THR A 836 -41.39 -44.44 -64.85
C THR A 836 -41.82 -44.60 -63.39
N GLU A 837 -41.79 -43.51 -62.60
CA GLU A 837 -42.23 -43.51 -61.21
C GLU A 837 -43.70 -43.89 -61.10
N ILE A 838 -44.56 -43.33 -61.96
CA ILE A 838 -45.99 -43.68 -62.04
C ILE A 838 -46.15 -45.16 -62.44
N LEU A 839 -45.42 -45.64 -63.44
CA LEU A 839 -45.56 -47.00 -63.95
C LEU A 839 -45.22 -48.09 -62.94
N TYR A 840 -44.16 -47.89 -62.16
CA TYR A 840 -43.73 -48.84 -61.15
C TYR A 840 -44.44 -48.68 -59.80
N ASN A 841 -45.09 -47.55 -59.55
CA ASN A 841 -45.95 -47.38 -58.38
C ASN A 841 -47.37 -47.92 -58.62
N ASN A 842 -47.81 -48.03 -59.88
CA ASN A 842 -49.04 -48.72 -60.23
C ASN A 842 -48.85 -50.24 -60.15
N LEU A 843 -49.69 -50.89 -59.35
CA LEU A 843 -49.72 -52.35 -59.21
C LEU A 843 -50.40 -53.01 -60.43
N THR A 844 -50.11 -54.28 -60.63
CA THR A 844 -50.69 -55.11 -61.69
C THR A 844 -52.22 -55.01 -61.68
N LYS A 845 -52.85 -54.69 -62.82
CA LYS A 845 -54.32 -54.57 -62.96
C LYS A 845 -54.99 -53.49 -62.06
N GLN A 846 -54.23 -52.59 -61.40
CA GLN A 846 -54.79 -51.55 -60.52
C GLN A 846 -55.58 -50.46 -61.27
N LYS A 847 -55.15 -50.09 -62.48
CA LYS A 847 -55.81 -49.12 -63.36
C LYS A 847 -55.69 -49.57 -64.81
N PHE A 848 -56.82 -49.62 -65.54
CA PHE A 848 -56.86 -49.93 -66.98
C PHE A 848 -56.55 -48.72 -67.87
N PHE A 849 -56.55 -47.51 -67.32
CA PHE A 849 -56.21 -46.29 -68.07
C PHE A 849 -54.71 -46.27 -68.44
N MET A 850 -54.44 -45.84 -69.68
CA MET A 850 -53.07 -45.63 -70.17
C MET A 850 -52.39 -44.54 -69.36
N VAL A 851 -51.18 -44.81 -68.87
CA VAL A 851 -50.38 -43.77 -68.20
C VAL A 851 -49.88 -42.81 -69.28
N MET A 852 -49.44 -43.31 -70.43
CA MET A 852 -49.00 -42.50 -71.57
C MET A 852 -49.74 -42.87 -72.88
N PRO A 853 -50.87 -42.20 -73.22
CA PRO A 853 -51.55 -42.43 -74.51
C PRO A 853 -50.77 -41.82 -75.70
N SER A 854 -50.17 -40.64 -75.51
CA SER A 854 -49.28 -39.97 -76.46
C SER A 854 -48.64 -38.75 -75.78
N TYR A 855 -47.46 -38.33 -76.25
CA TYR A 855 -46.92 -37.01 -75.86
C TYR A 855 -47.74 -35.89 -76.51
N LYS A 856 -47.99 -34.81 -75.76
CA LYS A 856 -48.75 -33.63 -76.25
C LYS A 856 -48.10 -33.04 -77.51
N ASN A 857 -48.92 -32.54 -78.45
CA ASN A 857 -48.46 -31.92 -79.69
C ASN A 857 -47.41 -30.82 -79.42
N ARG A 858 -46.17 -31.07 -79.84
CA ARG A 858 -45.16 -30.02 -79.96
C ARG A 858 -45.49 -29.20 -81.21
N LYS A 859 -45.75 -27.89 -81.05
CA LYS A 859 -45.70 -26.96 -82.17
C LYS A 859 -44.31 -27.06 -82.79
N LEU A 860 -44.21 -27.44 -84.06
CA LEU A 860 -42.98 -27.31 -84.83
C LEU A 860 -42.66 -25.81 -84.86
N LEU A 861 -41.63 -25.40 -84.12
CA LEU A 861 -41.02 -24.09 -84.31
C LEU A 861 -40.35 -24.15 -85.68
N SER A 862 -40.95 -23.47 -86.66
CA SER A 862 -40.32 -23.21 -87.95
C SER A 862 -38.99 -22.48 -87.72
N VAL A 863 -37.89 -23.08 -88.16
CA VAL A 863 -36.68 -22.35 -88.56
C VAL A 863 -36.65 -22.40 -90.08
#